data_AF-A0A1B7V780-F1
#
_entry.id   AF-A0A1B7V780-F1
#
_cell.length_a   1.000
_cell.length_b   1.000
_cell.length_c   1.000
_cell.angle_alpha   90.00
_cell.angle_beta   90.00
_cell.angle_gamma   90.00
#
_symmetry.space_group_name_H-M   'P 1'
#
loop_
_entity.id
_entity.type
_entity.pdbx_description
1 polymer ?
#
loop_
_entity_poly.entity_id
_entity_poly.type
_entity_poly.pdbx_seq_one_letter_code
_entity_poly.pdbx_strand_id
1 'polypeptide(L)'
;MSGKKYPIGTVISDEETPTFETVRIKLKAGKDVKPGTLVKMNVSREGEKTLLIGRIRSGYEKNPNASVAGVTVSDNLGLRTPSMPEEYSTDISRVVEADLIEEIIGEEIRSPQNLPNSLAEVFIADSSEVVRVLGIDEKQDEGLYLGETVGGVKTDIILKKSAIQRHFFICGTTGSGKSYAMGVVAEELIKHNLPVIFIDTQDEYSEFVIKNGGKVVEPGKDFTIRISSLTESELISILPEVTQKNSLHCDVIGKAFEKLQTDLKNGKINKFRLHDIESEIDNTAKSLSSKSGDHARLADTVKRKLKELEHPIFGDGVDWRIMMYPSLAINCKNMTSKQLQTLATVILRELQNLRLKGHIPPYVAVVDEAHLFVPKGESSPCKQITIRGFGMIKEQVNIIPPSKGGCNWKVELNEELIKQHLATHIFGKYFLNSIESDDSLWNNGNFLIGSSDVSQHRSSVPTPARFFNRTVPFLLNNAAGAIVRVENGKAIFDEGRFNPEPTQDLLQWMLIDPSYQDELDPEDFHRCTASAMDIGQYIFDHEYLLNAGRDCPNIILRDGSLFPQDAYLDNYLINNKRGLFTQKAIQELLKCLNSARDFNRIYCGVSKNVRLKVYSAVVEWYIAKYIDSSWETGNYTLTDGQAMTLLLSSPDCFENGLKRTICTCLIRRSFTTRATLNEKANLNDLEPYFERYRNKIKEDGSRIDIEPYRQLCKIFHTYMFFIGHSNTPTKLLPRYEFFSENNDNIETISAKILTAIKYCSFLVDEDHSFMSDEPISYLIPSVTQKSHVFSKDVGKCLTQNVKQELLYKYQSFIKQIV
;
A
#
# COMPACT_ATOMS: atom_id res chain seq x y z
N MET A 1 -12.65 11.01 -55.23
CA MET A 1 -12.12 12.38 -55.03
C MET A 1 -11.11 12.31 -53.89
N SER A 2 -9.80 12.34 -54.17
CA SER A 2 -8.75 12.36 -53.15
C SER A 2 -8.83 13.69 -52.40
N GLY A 3 -9.50 13.70 -51.25
CA GLY A 3 -9.66 14.90 -50.43
C GLY A 3 -8.29 15.45 -50.05
N LYS A 4 -7.98 16.68 -50.48
CA LYS A 4 -6.80 17.42 -50.02
C LYS A 4 -6.88 17.48 -48.49
N LYS A 5 -5.90 16.91 -47.81
CA LYS A 5 -5.78 17.00 -46.34
C LYS A 5 -5.36 18.43 -46.02
N TYR A 6 -6.24 19.14 -45.33
CA TYR A 6 -5.92 20.48 -44.85
C TYR A 6 -5.21 20.37 -43.50
N PRO A 7 -4.12 21.13 -43.32
CA PRO A 7 -3.43 21.19 -42.03
C PRO A 7 -4.36 21.76 -40.96
N ILE A 8 -4.30 21.19 -39.77
CA ILE A 8 -5.08 21.62 -38.61
C ILE A 8 -4.40 22.76 -37.85
N GLY A 9 -3.09 22.89 -37.99
CA GLY A 9 -2.29 23.85 -37.27
C GLY A 9 -0.86 23.87 -37.76
N THR A 10 -0.03 24.59 -37.02
CA THR A 10 1.37 24.82 -37.34
C THR A 10 2.19 24.73 -36.06
N VAL A 11 3.34 24.05 -36.12
CA VAL A 11 4.28 23.97 -35.01
C VAL A 11 4.78 25.37 -34.67
N ILE A 12 4.66 25.75 -33.39
CA ILE A 12 5.22 27.00 -32.86
C ILE A 12 6.48 26.70 -32.05
N SER A 13 7.31 27.71 -31.90
CA SER A 13 8.50 27.65 -31.08
C SER A 13 8.43 28.71 -29.99
N ASP A 14 8.73 28.29 -28.78
CA ASP A 14 8.88 29.12 -27.59
C ASP A 14 10.09 28.62 -26.77
N GLU A 15 10.21 29.06 -25.51
CA GLU A 15 11.35 28.70 -24.65
C GLU A 15 11.37 27.22 -24.26
N GLU A 16 10.25 26.51 -24.42
CA GLU A 16 10.08 25.13 -23.94
C GLU A 16 9.83 24.12 -25.06
N THR A 17 9.41 24.54 -26.26
CA THR A 17 9.06 23.66 -27.39
C THR A 17 9.51 24.21 -28.74
N PRO A 18 9.75 23.37 -29.77
CA PRO A 18 9.64 21.91 -29.77
C PRO A 18 10.82 21.19 -29.07
N THR A 19 10.52 20.06 -28.40
CA THR A 19 11.51 19.11 -27.87
C THR A 19 11.37 17.75 -28.58
N PHE A 20 12.15 16.75 -28.15
CA PHE A 20 11.99 15.37 -28.63
C PHE A 20 10.76 14.67 -28.02
N GLU A 21 10.16 15.24 -26.98
CA GLU A 21 9.04 14.65 -26.26
C GLU A 21 7.73 15.42 -26.47
N THR A 22 7.81 16.75 -26.66
CA THR A 22 6.64 17.63 -26.65
C THR A 22 6.72 18.70 -27.73
N VAL A 23 5.57 19.03 -28.31
CA VAL A 23 5.44 20.11 -29.29
C VAL A 23 4.16 20.90 -29.08
N ARG A 24 4.26 22.24 -29.22
CA ARG A 24 3.10 23.12 -29.23
C ARG A 24 2.71 23.47 -30.66
N ILE A 25 1.40 23.48 -30.88
CA ILE A 25 0.79 23.63 -32.20
C ILE A 25 -0.23 24.75 -32.10
N LYS A 26 -0.05 25.82 -32.88
CA LYS A 26 -1.09 26.83 -33.07
C LYS A 26 -2.10 26.28 -34.09
N LEU A 27 -3.35 26.15 -33.70
CA LEU A 27 -4.42 25.72 -34.60
C LEU A 27 -4.72 26.81 -35.64
N LYS A 28 -5.14 26.39 -36.84
CA LYS A 28 -5.71 27.32 -37.83
C LYS A 28 -7.11 27.73 -37.37
N ALA A 29 -7.50 28.97 -37.66
CA ALA A 29 -8.81 29.50 -37.25
C ALA A 29 -9.95 28.57 -37.67
N GLY A 30 -10.90 28.33 -36.75
CA GLY A 30 -12.04 27.43 -36.97
C GLY A 30 -11.70 25.94 -36.96
N LYS A 31 -10.44 25.54 -36.75
CA LYS A 31 -10.05 24.14 -36.49
C LYS A 31 -10.10 23.84 -35.00
N ASP A 32 -10.41 22.58 -34.70
CA ASP A 32 -10.47 22.07 -33.35
C ASP A 32 -9.97 20.63 -33.29
N VAL A 33 -9.42 20.23 -32.16
CA VAL A 33 -8.89 18.88 -31.91
C VAL A 33 -9.19 18.45 -30.47
N LYS A 34 -9.40 17.14 -30.28
CA LYS A 34 -9.66 16.56 -28.96
C LYS A 34 -8.39 15.94 -28.36
N PRO A 35 -8.25 15.91 -27.02
CA PRO A 35 -7.24 15.08 -26.37
C PRO A 35 -7.29 13.64 -26.86
N GLY A 36 -6.13 13.02 -27.03
CA GLY A 36 -5.96 11.69 -27.59
C GLY A 36 -5.91 11.62 -29.13
N THR A 37 -6.19 12.72 -29.84
CA THR A 37 -6.08 12.77 -31.30
C THR A 37 -4.61 12.58 -31.73
N LEU A 38 -4.35 11.63 -32.63
CA LEU A 38 -3.04 11.45 -33.24
C LEU A 38 -2.86 12.42 -34.41
N VAL A 39 -1.75 13.14 -34.40
CA VAL A 39 -1.36 14.15 -35.38
C VAL A 39 -0.01 13.82 -35.96
N LYS A 40 0.25 14.32 -37.16
CA LYS A 40 1.48 14.05 -37.90
C LYS A 40 2.14 15.32 -38.40
N MET A 41 3.46 15.27 -38.44
CA MET A 41 4.34 16.38 -38.82
C MET A 41 5.44 15.83 -39.72
N ASN A 42 5.57 16.38 -40.93
CA ASN A 42 6.67 16.02 -41.81
C ASN A 42 7.95 16.72 -41.37
N VAL A 43 9.02 15.96 -41.19
CA VAL A 43 10.37 16.47 -40.94
C VAL A 43 11.29 16.00 -42.06
N SER A 44 12.19 16.87 -42.46
CA SER A 44 13.19 16.58 -43.50
C SER A 44 14.55 17.01 -42.97
N ARG A 45 15.43 16.05 -42.74
CA ARG A 45 16.82 16.24 -42.28
C ARG A 45 17.73 15.45 -43.22
N GLU A 46 18.78 16.09 -43.74
CA GLU A 46 19.79 15.42 -44.59
C GLU A 46 19.22 14.69 -45.83
N GLY A 47 18.05 15.10 -46.33
CA GLY A 47 17.39 14.48 -47.49
C GLY A 47 16.50 13.28 -47.15
N GLU A 48 16.50 12.82 -45.90
CA GLU A 48 15.60 11.79 -45.39
C GLU A 48 14.25 12.40 -45.02
N LYS A 49 13.16 11.82 -45.54
CA LYS A 49 11.79 12.24 -45.23
C LYS A 49 11.30 11.41 -44.06
N THR A 50 11.12 12.05 -42.92
CA THR A 50 10.61 11.42 -41.70
C THR A 50 9.25 11.99 -41.33
N LEU A 51 8.41 11.15 -40.72
CA LEU A 51 7.08 11.54 -40.27
C LEU A 51 7.01 11.37 -38.75
N LEU A 52 6.92 12.47 -38.03
CA LEU A 52 6.71 12.46 -36.58
C LEU A 52 5.22 12.34 -36.27
N ILE A 53 4.90 11.47 -35.32
CA ILE A 53 3.55 11.23 -34.83
C ILE A 53 3.46 11.70 -33.38
N GLY A 54 2.53 12.61 -33.12
CA GLY A 54 2.24 13.11 -31.78
C GLY A 54 0.81 12.83 -31.36
N ARG A 55 0.54 12.82 -30.05
CA ARG A 55 -0.79 12.70 -29.47
C ARG A 55 -1.15 13.96 -28.73
N ILE A 56 -2.27 14.58 -29.10
CA ILE A 56 -2.78 15.78 -28.41
C ILE A 56 -3.02 15.44 -26.94
N ARG A 57 -2.37 16.16 -26.05
CA ARG A 57 -2.46 16.00 -24.59
C ARG A 57 -3.42 17.03 -24.00
N SER A 58 -3.24 18.30 -24.36
CA SER A 58 -3.99 19.43 -23.79
C SER A 58 -4.08 20.58 -24.80
N GLY A 59 -4.84 21.60 -24.46
CA GLY A 59 -4.91 22.83 -25.24
C GLY A 59 -5.55 23.97 -24.47
N TYR A 60 -5.29 25.19 -24.92
CA TYR A 60 -5.84 26.41 -24.36
C TYR A 60 -6.08 27.46 -25.44
N GLU A 61 -7.04 28.35 -25.19
CA GLU A 61 -7.23 29.55 -25.99
C GLU A 61 -6.48 30.72 -25.34
N LYS A 62 -5.71 31.45 -26.15
CA LYS A 62 -5.11 32.72 -25.79
C LYS A 62 -5.92 33.83 -26.43
N ASN A 63 -6.62 34.61 -25.59
CA ASN A 63 -7.38 35.80 -26.00
C ASN A 63 -7.07 36.96 -25.05
N PRO A 64 -6.15 37.88 -25.42
CA PRO A 64 -5.79 39.02 -24.58
C PRO A 64 -6.98 39.95 -24.25
N ASN A 65 -7.94 40.06 -25.18
CA ASN A 65 -9.14 40.90 -25.04
C ASN A 65 -10.17 40.32 -24.06
N ALA A 66 -10.09 39.01 -23.76
CA ALA A 66 -10.91 38.32 -22.78
C ALA A 66 -10.10 37.91 -21.52
N SER A 67 -8.96 38.56 -21.27
CA SER A 67 -8.23 38.38 -20.02
C SER A 67 -9.06 38.83 -18.82
N VAL A 68 -8.82 38.24 -17.64
CA VAL A 68 -9.54 38.60 -16.41
C VAL A 68 -9.47 40.11 -16.15
N ALA A 69 -8.29 40.70 -16.29
CA ALA A 69 -8.11 42.14 -16.14
C ALA A 69 -8.90 42.95 -17.19
N GLY A 70 -8.86 42.55 -18.46
CA GLY A 70 -9.56 43.26 -19.54
C GLY A 70 -11.08 43.19 -19.42
N VAL A 71 -11.63 42.04 -19.01
CA VAL A 71 -13.07 41.87 -18.78
C VAL A 71 -13.53 42.69 -17.57
N THR A 72 -12.79 42.65 -16.45
CA THR A 72 -13.12 43.47 -15.26
C THR A 72 -13.13 44.97 -15.57
N VAL A 73 -12.16 45.46 -16.35
CA VAL A 73 -12.13 46.87 -16.79
C VAL A 73 -13.34 47.20 -17.67
N SER A 74 -13.71 46.30 -18.58
CA SER A 74 -14.87 46.48 -19.46
C SER A 74 -16.18 46.51 -18.67
N ASP A 75 -16.36 45.56 -17.74
CA ASP A 75 -17.53 45.43 -16.84
C ASP A 75 -17.71 46.71 -16.00
N ASN A 76 -16.63 47.19 -15.36
CA ASN A 76 -16.67 48.36 -14.48
C ASN A 76 -16.85 49.69 -15.21
N LEU A 77 -16.36 49.80 -16.45
CA LEU A 77 -16.47 51.03 -17.25
C LEU A 77 -17.70 51.04 -18.19
N GLY A 78 -18.52 49.98 -18.19
CA GLY A 78 -19.65 49.84 -19.11
C GLY A 78 -19.23 49.79 -20.58
N LEU A 79 -17.99 49.39 -20.86
CA LEU A 79 -17.45 49.30 -22.20
C LEU A 79 -17.84 47.97 -22.83
N ARG A 80 -18.25 47.98 -24.10
CA ARG A 80 -18.47 46.72 -24.84
C ARG A 80 -17.12 46.09 -25.13
N THR A 81 -16.90 44.87 -24.64
CA THR A 81 -15.76 44.06 -25.03
C THR A 81 -15.89 43.72 -26.52
N PRO A 82 -14.89 44.06 -27.37
CA PRO A 82 -14.95 43.73 -28.78
C PRO A 82 -14.94 42.20 -28.93
N SER A 83 -16.04 41.63 -29.45
CA SER A 83 -16.08 40.23 -29.86
C SER A 83 -15.72 40.17 -31.33
N MET A 84 -14.48 39.81 -31.64
CA MET A 84 -14.08 39.45 -33.00
C MET A 84 -13.90 37.94 -33.08
N PRO A 85 -14.45 37.28 -34.11
CA PRO A 85 -14.15 35.87 -34.38
C PRO A 85 -12.64 35.66 -34.58
N GLU A 86 -12.13 34.49 -34.20
CA GLU A 86 -10.72 34.10 -34.35
C GLU A 86 -10.18 34.32 -35.77
N GLU A 87 -11.02 34.11 -36.79
CA GLU A 87 -10.68 34.28 -38.21
C GLU A 87 -10.28 35.71 -38.59
N TYR A 88 -10.75 36.71 -37.82
CA TYR A 88 -10.50 38.13 -38.07
C TYR A 88 -9.62 38.77 -36.99
N SER A 89 -9.13 37.99 -36.02
CA SER A 89 -8.31 38.48 -34.92
C SER A 89 -6.83 38.16 -35.13
N THR A 90 -5.96 39.13 -34.85
CA THR A 90 -4.51 38.92 -34.80
C THR A 90 -4.03 38.34 -33.47
N ASP A 91 -4.88 38.41 -32.44
CA ASP A 91 -4.48 38.21 -31.05
C ASP A 91 -5.12 36.96 -30.42
N ILE A 92 -6.24 36.49 -30.99
CA ILE A 92 -6.89 35.25 -30.59
C ILE A 92 -6.19 34.08 -31.26
N SER A 93 -5.78 33.11 -30.46
CA SER A 93 -5.19 31.87 -30.98
C SER A 93 -5.50 30.69 -30.06
N ARG A 94 -5.77 29.53 -30.65
CA ARG A 94 -5.79 28.27 -29.90
C ARG A 94 -4.46 27.55 -30.06
N VAL A 95 -3.90 27.13 -28.94
CA VAL A 95 -2.63 26.40 -28.88
C VAL A 95 -2.91 25.06 -28.23
N VAL A 96 -2.45 23.99 -28.85
CA VAL A 96 -2.54 22.63 -28.33
C VAL A 96 -1.14 22.05 -28.13
N GLU A 97 -1.00 21.20 -27.13
CA GLU A 97 0.23 20.50 -26.82
C GLU A 97 0.09 19.03 -27.22
N ALA A 98 1.13 18.49 -27.84
CA ALA A 98 1.18 17.09 -28.25
C ALA A 98 2.45 16.40 -27.74
N ASP A 99 2.29 15.21 -27.18
CA ASP A 99 3.40 14.31 -26.84
C ASP A 99 3.85 13.61 -28.13
N LEU A 100 5.12 13.69 -28.50
CA LEU A 100 5.70 12.93 -29.61
C LEU A 100 5.85 11.47 -29.18
N ILE A 101 5.21 10.55 -29.90
CA ILE A 101 5.18 9.12 -29.54
C ILE A 101 6.15 8.33 -30.41
N GLU A 102 6.07 8.50 -31.74
CA GLU A 102 6.85 7.71 -32.69
C GLU A 102 7.30 8.56 -33.89
N GLU A 103 8.36 8.12 -34.53
CA GLU A 103 8.85 8.59 -35.82
C GLU A 103 8.81 7.44 -36.83
N ILE A 104 8.27 7.73 -38.02
CA ILE A 104 8.22 6.81 -39.15
C ILE A 104 9.25 7.22 -40.19
N ILE A 105 10.11 6.27 -40.57
CA ILE A 105 11.14 6.44 -41.62
C ILE A 105 11.03 5.28 -42.60
N GLY A 106 10.46 5.54 -43.78
CA GLY A 106 10.13 4.48 -44.73
C GLY A 106 9.24 3.42 -44.07
N GLU A 107 9.76 2.20 -43.90
CA GLU A 107 9.08 1.07 -43.23
C GLU A 107 9.41 0.94 -41.73
N GLU A 108 10.41 1.66 -41.22
CA GLU A 108 10.81 1.62 -39.81
C GLU A 108 9.95 2.54 -38.94
N ILE A 109 9.70 2.12 -37.69
CA ILE A 109 9.07 2.91 -36.63
C ILE A 109 10.03 2.89 -35.44
N ARG A 110 10.33 4.07 -34.91
CA ARG A 110 11.24 4.23 -33.77
C ARG A 110 10.81 5.42 -32.92
N SER A 111 11.33 5.50 -31.70
CA SER A 111 11.13 6.67 -30.86
C SER A 111 11.63 7.95 -31.55
N PRO A 112 11.00 9.12 -31.30
CA PRO A 112 11.37 10.38 -31.94
C PRO A 112 12.86 10.72 -31.75
N GLN A 113 13.60 10.82 -32.85
CA GLN A 113 15.01 11.25 -32.85
C GLN A 113 15.24 12.55 -33.61
N ASN A 114 14.23 13.03 -34.33
CA ASN A 114 14.27 14.31 -35.02
C ASN A 114 13.34 15.32 -34.34
N LEU A 115 13.83 16.54 -34.15
CA LEU A 115 13.00 17.64 -33.68
C LEU A 115 12.03 18.10 -34.78
N PRO A 116 10.75 18.35 -34.45
CA PRO A 116 9.84 19.06 -35.34
C PRO A 116 10.43 20.39 -35.82
N ASN A 117 10.26 20.69 -37.11
CA ASN A 117 10.63 22.01 -37.61
C ASN A 117 9.61 23.04 -37.13
N SER A 118 10.09 24.18 -36.61
CA SER A 118 9.24 25.35 -36.39
C SER A 118 8.55 25.72 -37.70
N LEU A 119 7.27 26.11 -37.62
CA LEU A 119 6.41 26.38 -38.77
C LEU A 119 6.02 25.15 -39.61
N ALA A 120 6.37 23.93 -39.19
CA ALA A 120 5.88 22.72 -39.86
C ALA A 120 4.34 22.66 -39.77
N GLU A 121 3.72 22.32 -40.90
CA GLU A 121 2.28 22.09 -40.93
C GLU A 121 1.93 20.76 -40.25
N VAL A 122 0.89 20.80 -39.41
CA VAL A 122 0.41 19.65 -38.66
C VAL A 122 -0.88 19.14 -39.29
N PHE A 123 -0.97 17.83 -39.48
CA PHE A 123 -2.15 17.15 -40.04
C PHE A 123 -2.68 16.12 -39.04
N ILE A 124 -3.95 15.74 -39.15
CA ILE A 124 -4.46 14.58 -38.42
C ILE A 124 -3.84 13.32 -39.04
N ALA A 125 -3.42 12.37 -38.20
CA ALA A 125 -2.92 11.09 -38.66
C ALA A 125 -4.05 10.27 -39.31
N ASP A 126 -3.72 9.58 -40.39
CA ASP A 126 -4.65 8.72 -41.11
C ASP A 126 -4.81 7.37 -40.42
N SER A 127 -5.93 6.69 -40.68
CA SER A 127 -6.20 5.36 -40.10
C SER A 127 -5.03 4.39 -40.28
N SER A 128 -4.39 4.35 -41.47
CA SER A 128 -3.24 3.48 -41.72
C SER A 128 -2.00 3.84 -40.89
N GLU A 129 -1.80 5.13 -40.60
CA GLU A 129 -0.70 5.60 -39.77
C GLU A 129 -0.98 5.31 -38.29
N VAL A 130 -2.22 5.51 -37.85
CA VAL A 130 -2.67 5.16 -36.49
C VAL A 130 -2.48 3.67 -36.22
N VAL A 131 -2.95 2.81 -37.14
CA VAL A 131 -2.80 1.35 -37.05
C VAL A 131 -1.32 0.96 -36.94
N ARG A 132 -0.50 1.55 -37.81
CA ARG A 132 0.94 1.27 -37.88
C ARG A 132 1.67 1.71 -36.61
N VAL A 133 1.42 2.92 -36.11
CA VAL A 133 2.07 3.51 -34.92
C VAL A 133 1.70 2.76 -33.65
N LEU A 134 0.41 2.43 -33.49
CA LEU A 134 -0.05 1.68 -32.32
C LEU A 134 0.32 0.20 -32.39
N GLY A 135 0.82 -0.28 -33.53
CA GLY A 135 1.20 -1.67 -33.74
C GLY A 135 0.01 -2.64 -33.66
N ILE A 136 -1.19 -2.16 -33.98
CA ILE A 136 -2.45 -2.90 -33.96
C ILE A 136 -2.74 -3.52 -35.35
N ASP A 137 -3.73 -4.41 -35.43
CA ASP A 137 -4.17 -4.99 -36.71
C ASP A 137 -5.23 -4.09 -37.37
N GLU A 138 -5.39 -4.20 -38.69
CA GLU A 138 -6.34 -3.38 -39.46
C GLU A 138 -7.73 -4.02 -39.55
N LYS A 139 -7.81 -5.36 -39.55
CA LYS A 139 -9.07 -6.08 -39.74
C LYS A 139 -9.53 -6.78 -38.47
N GLN A 140 -10.82 -6.70 -38.18
CA GLN A 140 -11.41 -7.26 -36.95
C GLN A 140 -11.30 -8.80 -36.88
N ASP A 141 -11.26 -9.50 -38.01
CA ASP A 141 -11.08 -10.95 -38.07
C ASP A 141 -9.64 -11.40 -37.75
N GLU A 142 -8.68 -10.49 -37.84
CA GLU A 142 -7.26 -10.75 -37.58
C GLU A 142 -6.89 -10.58 -36.09
N GLY A 143 -7.70 -9.86 -35.29
CA GLY A 143 -7.41 -9.53 -33.90
C GLY A 143 -8.63 -9.41 -32.96
N LEU A 144 -8.46 -8.73 -31.82
CA LEU A 144 -9.49 -8.45 -30.84
C LEU A 144 -9.88 -6.97 -30.89
N TYR A 145 -11.09 -6.67 -31.34
CA TYR A 145 -11.60 -5.31 -31.35
C TYR A 145 -11.88 -4.79 -29.93
N LEU A 146 -11.27 -3.66 -29.56
CA LEU A 146 -11.48 -3.02 -28.25
C LEU A 146 -12.40 -1.79 -28.30
N GLY A 147 -12.54 -1.18 -29.46
CA GLY A 147 -13.23 0.10 -29.62
C GLY A 147 -12.61 0.93 -30.73
N GLU A 148 -12.83 2.24 -30.67
CA GLU A 148 -12.43 3.18 -31.73
C GLU A 148 -11.68 4.37 -31.11
N THR A 149 -10.93 5.10 -31.94
CA THR A 149 -10.28 6.35 -31.54
C THR A 149 -11.29 7.41 -31.07
N VAL A 150 -10.99 8.08 -29.96
CA VAL A 150 -11.84 9.13 -29.35
C VAL A 150 -11.84 10.44 -30.18
N GLY A 151 -10.77 10.69 -30.92
CA GLY A 151 -10.57 11.90 -31.72
C GLY A 151 -9.73 11.64 -32.96
N GLY A 152 -9.80 12.56 -33.92
CA GLY A 152 -9.12 12.44 -35.21
C GLY A 152 -9.88 11.57 -36.20
N VAL A 153 -9.13 10.80 -37.00
CA VAL A 153 -9.71 9.84 -37.94
C VAL A 153 -10.25 8.66 -37.16
N LYS A 154 -11.53 8.36 -37.37
CA LYS A 154 -12.20 7.18 -36.82
C LYS A 154 -11.43 5.93 -37.24
N THR A 155 -10.79 5.27 -36.29
CA THR A 155 -9.94 4.10 -36.50
C THR A 155 -10.29 3.05 -35.46
N ASP A 156 -10.56 1.82 -35.91
CA ASP A 156 -10.81 0.69 -35.03
C ASP A 156 -9.51 0.28 -34.34
N ILE A 157 -9.59 0.02 -33.03
CA ILE A 157 -8.46 -0.43 -32.21
C ILE A 157 -8.56 -1.93 -32.06
N ILE A 158 -7.74 -2.66 -32.81
CA ILE A 158 -7.79 -4.13 -32.89
C ILE A 158 -6.47 -4.70 -32.39
N LEU A 159 -6.47 -5.25 -31.17
CA LEU A 159 -5.29 -5.88 -30.62
C LEU A 159 -4.93 -7.16 -31.37
N LYS A 160 -3.64 -7.38 -31.60
CA LYS A 160 -3.13 -8.63 -32.15
C LYS A 160 -3.53 -9.83 -31.31
N LYS A 161 -3.85 -10.97 -31.93
CA LYS A 161 -4.14 -12.24 -31.23
C LYS A 161 -3.00 -12.67 -30.29
N SER A 162 -1.76 -12.29 -30.60
CA SER A 162 -0.60 -12.54 -29.73
C SER A 162 -0.69 -11.83 -28.37
N ALA A 163 -1.50 -10.78 -28.23
CA ALA A 163 -1.76 -10.12 -26.95
C ALA A 163 -2.43 -11.07 -25.94
N ILE A 164 -3.29 -11.99 -26.41
CA ILE A 164 -3.97 -13.00 -25.56
C ILE A 164 -2.96 -13.86 -24.80
N GLN A 165 -1.80 -14.14 -25.41
CA GLN A 165 -0.76 -14.97 -24.80
C GLN A 165 0.05 -14.24 -23.71
N ARG A 166 -0.06 -12.91 -23.61
CA ARG A 166 0.72 -12.10 -22.66
C ARG A 166 -0.01 -11.77 -21.35
N HIS A 167 -1.19 -12.36 -21.15
CA HIS A 167 -2.14 -12.06 -20.06
C HIS A 167 -2.67 -10.61 -20.11
N PHE A 168 -3.88 -10.40 -19.60
CA PHE A 168 -4.50 -9.08 -19.49
C PHE A 168 -4.57 -8.64 -18.04
N PHE A 169 -4.34 -7.34 -17.82
CA PHE A 169 -4.65 -6.67 -16.56
C PHE A 169 -5.54 -5.47 -16.87
N ILE A 170 -6.78 -5.51 -16.40
CA ILE A 170 -7.77 -4.44 -16.57
C ILE A 170 -7.92 -3.74 -15.22
N CYS A 171 -7.57 -2.46 -15.16
CA CYS A 171 -7.59 -1.67 -13.94
C CYS A 171 -8.30 -0.34 -14.14
N GLY A 172 -8.75 0.25 -13.03
CA GLY A 172 -9.48 1.51 -13.01
C GLY A 172 -10.26 1.69 -11.71
N THR A 173 -10.67 2.91 -11.43
CA THR A 173 -11.48 3.22 -10.24
C THR A 173 -12.88 2.61 -10.33
N THR A 174 -13.64 2.63 -9.23
CA THR A 174 -15.03 2.16 -9.23
C THR A 174 -15.86 2.99 -10.22
N GLY A 175 -16.64 2.32 -11.07
CA GLY A 175 -17.43 2.98 -12.11
C GLY A 175 -16.67 3.39 -13.39
N SER A 176 -15.37 3.09 -13.50
CA SER A 176 -14.58 3.45 -14.69
C SER A 176 -14.83 2.55 -15.92
N GLY A 177 -15.68 1.53 -15.81
CA GLY A 177 -16.00 0.59 -16.90
C GLY A 177 -15.09 -0.64 -17.01
N LYS A 178 -14.45 -1.10 -15.92
CA LYS A 178 -13.60 -2.32 -15.93
C LYS A 178 -14.32 -3.56 -16.48
N SER A 179 -15.49 -3.87 -15.93
CA SER A 179 -16.29 -5.05 -16.29
C SER A 179 -16.87 -4.92 -17.70
N TYR A 180 -17.22 -3.69 -18.11
CA TYR A 180 -17.60 -3.40 -19.49
C TYR A 180 -16.46 -3.69 -20.48
N ALA A 181 -15.26 -3.19 -20.20
CA ALA A 181 -14.08 -3.44 -21.03
C ALA A 181 -13.76 -4.94 -21.12
N MET A 182 -13.87 -5.67 -20.01
CA MET A 182 -13.71 -7.13 -20.00
C MET A 182 -14.82 -7.83 -20.82
N GLY A 183 -16.06 -7.34 -20.77
CA GLY A 183 -17.16 -7.83 -21.61
C GLY A 183 -16.86 -7.70 -23.10
N VAL A 184 -16.36 -6.54 -23.55
CA VAL A 184 -15.93 -6.31 -24.94
C VAL A 184 -14.83 -7.29 -25.35
N VAL A 185 -13.80 -7.45 -24.51
CA VAL A 185 -12.72 -8.42 -24.77
C VAL A 185 -13.26 -9.85 -24.84
N ALA A 186 -14.18 -10.21 -23.94
CA ALA A 186 -14.76 -11.55 -23.89
C ALA A 186 -15.64 -11.86 -25.11
N GLU A 187 -16.39 -10.90 -25.63
CA GLU A 187 -17.14 -11.04 -26.89
C GLU A 187 -16.23 -11.39 -28.06
N GLU A 188 -15.11 -10.69 -28.19
CA GLU A 188 -14.12 -10.96 -29.24
C GLU A 188 -13.47 -12.33 -29.06
N LEU A 189 -13.09 -12.71 -27.83
CA LEU A 189 -12.55 -14.03 -27.54
C LEU A 189 -13.53 -15.15 -27.93
N ILE A 190 -14.81 -14.99 -27.61
CA ILE A 190 -15.87 -15.94 -27.96
C ILE A 190 -16.03 -16.05 -29.48
N LYS A 191 -16.03 -14.93 -30.21
CA LYS A 191 -16.06 -14.91 -31.69
C LYS A 191 -14.89 -15.68 -32.31
N HIS A 192 -13.71 -15.65 -31.68
CA HIS A 192 -12.53 -16.42 -32.08
C HIS A 192 -12.52 -17.87 -31.54
N ASN A 193 -13.65 -18.38 -31.03
CA ASN A 193 -13.82 -19.71 -30.47
C ASN A 193 -12.89 -20.03 -29.27
N LEU A 194 -12.51 -19.01 -28.50
CA LEU A 194 -11.76 -19.15 -27.26
C LEU A 194 -12.72 -19.13 -26.07
N PRO A 195 -12.83 -20.23 -25.30
CA PRO A 195 -13.60 -20.26 -24.07
C PRO A 195 -13.17 -19.19 -23.07
N VAL A 196 -14.15 -18.51 -22.47
CA VAL A 196 -13.92 -17.54 -21.39
C VAL A 196 -14.58 -18.02 -20.10
N ILE A 197 -13.80 -18.16 -19.03
CA ILE A 197 -14.28 -18.59 -17.72
C ILE A 197 -14.14 -17.42 -16.74
N PHE A 198 -15.25 -16.99 -16.15
CA PHE A 198 -15.30 -15.94 -15.14
C PHE A 198 -15.41 -16.55 -13.75
N ILE A 199 -14.50 -16.18 -12.87
CA ILE A 199 -14.64 -16.34 -11.42
C ILE A 199 -15.25 -15.03 -10.93
N ASP A 200 -16.57 -15.01 -10.83
CA ASP A 200 -17.37 -13.79 -10.70
C ASP A 200 -17.72 -13.55 -9.23
N THR A 201 -17.08 -12.55 -8.61
CA THR A 201 -17.21 -12.30 -7.17
C THR A 201 -18.46 -11.48 -6.84
N GLN A 202 -18.95 -10.68 -7.77
CA GLN A 202 -20.05 -9.73 -7.56
C GLN A 202 -21.29 -10.00 -8.43
N ASP A 203 -21.26 -11.05 -9.27
CA ASP A 203 -22.32 -11.41 -10.20
C ASP A 203 -22.51 -10.36 -11.32
N GLU A 204 -21.40 -9.84 -11.86
CA GLU A 204 -21.41 -8.83 -12.92
C GLU A 204 -21.46 -9.42 -14.33
N TYR A 205 -21.09 -10.69 -14.51
CA TYR A 205 -20.92 -11.33 -15.82
C TYR A 205 -22.02 -12.34 -16.18
N SER A 206 -22.90 -12.70 -15.25
CA SER A 206 -23.93 -13.72 -15.49
C SER A 206 -24.86 -13.39 -16.66
N GLU A 207 -25.39 -12.17 -16.72
CA GLU A 207 -26.27 -11.75 -17.84
C GLU A 207 -25.52 -11.76 -19.17
N PHE A 208 -24.27 -11.30 -19.18
CA PHE A 208 -23.39 -11.31 -20.34
C PHE A 208 -23.16 -12.74 -20.87
N VAL A 209 -22.84 -13.66 -19.96
CA VAL A 209 -22.56 -15.06 -20.30
C VAL A 209 -23.80 -15.73 -20.89
N ILE A 210 -24.99 -15.53 -20.29
CA ILE A 210 -26.25 -16.08 -20.81
C ILE A 210 -26.54 -15.56 -22.22
N LYS A 211 -26.41 -14.24 -22.45
CA LYS A 211 -26.68 -13.64 -23.76
C LYS A 211 -25.75 -14.16 -24.86
N ASN A 212 -24.52 -14.52 -24.50
CA ASN A 212 -23.54 -15.08 -25.42
C ASN A 212 -23.58 -16.61 -25.51
N GLY A 213 -24.66 -17.25 -25.04
CA GLY A 213 -24.87 -18.70 -25.14
C GLY A 213 -24.04 -19.54 -24.18
N GLY A 214 -23.39 -18.91 -23.20
CA GLY A 214 -22.64 -19.55 -22.13
C GLY A 214 -23.52 -20.03 -20.98
N LYS A 215 -22.87 -20.52 -19.92
CA LYS A 215 -23.53 -21.08 -18.73
C LYS A 215 -23.17 -20.31 -17.47
N VAL A 216 -24.15 -20.10 -16.61
CA VAL A 216 -23.92 -19.57 -15.26
C VAL A 216 -24.11 -20.71 -14.28
N VAL A 217 -23.19 -20.87 -13.36
CA VAL A 217 -23.22 -21.92 -12.35
C VAL A 217 -22.90 -21.35 -10.98
N GLU A 218 -23.57 -21.90 -9.95
CA GLU A 218 -23.28 -21.57 -8.57
C GLU A 218 -22.55 -22.73 -7.86
N PRO A 219 -21.40 -22.47 -7.20
CA PRO A 219 -20.74 -23.46 -6.36
C PRO A 219 -21.67 -24.00 -5.27
N GLY A 220 -21.81 -25.31 -5.22
CA GLY A 220 -22.68 -26.02 -4.28
C GLY A 220 -24.12 -26.23 -4.74
N LYS A 221 -24.50 -25.72 -5.92
CA LYS A 221 -25.80 -25.99 -6.54
C LYS A 221 -25.62 -26.71 -7.88
N ASP A 222 -25.02 -26.01 -8.84
CA ASP A 222 -24.84 -26.48 -10.21
C ASP A 222 -23.39 -26.92 -10.49
N PHE A 223 -22.49 -26.53 -9.60
CA PHE A 223 -21.05 -26.73 -9.71
C PHE A 223 -20.48 -27.29 -8.41
N THR A 224 -19.64 -28.31 -8.50
CA THR A 224 -18.88 -28.83 -7.35
C THR A 224 -17.41 -28.96 -7.73
N ILE A 225 -16.53 -28.97 -6.74
CA ILE A 225 -15.10 -29.28 -6.89
C ILE A 225 -14.77 -30.62 -6.27
N ARG A 226 -13.75 -31.28 -6.80
CA ARG A 226 -13.31 -32.57 -6.28
C ARG A 226 -12.38 -32.34 -5.10
N ILE A 227 -12.65 -33.03 -3.99
CA ILE A 227 -11.76 -32.99 -2.83
C ILE A 227 -10.35 -33.53 -3.18
N SER A 228 -10.27 -34.44 -4.15
CA SER A 228 -9.00 -34.98 -4.67
C SER A 228 -8.13 -33.95 -5.41
N SER A 229 -8.67 -32.77 -5.74
CA SER A 229 -7.94 -31.69 -6.43
C SER A 229 -7.30 -30.69 -5.46
N LEU A 230 -7.63 -30.78 -4.17
CA LEU A 230 -7.02 -29.99 -3.12
C LEU A 230 -5.59 -30.46 -2.82
N THR A 231 -4.77 -29.57 -2.28
CA THR A 231 -3.61 -29.95 -1.48
C THR A 231 -4.02 -30.25 -0.04
N GLU A 232 -3.12 -30.87 0.72
CA GLU A 232 -3.32 -31.06 2.16
C GLU A 232 -3.56 -29.72 2.87
N SER A 233 -2.73 -28.70 2.61
CA SER A 233 -2.87 -27.38 3.22
C SER A 233 -4.20 -26.70 2.86
N GLU A 234 -4.71 -26.91 1.64
CA GLU A 234 -6.03 -26.41 1.22
C GLU A 234 -7.17 -27.17 1.88
N LEU A 235 -7.04 -28.49 2.06
CA LEU A 235 -8.01 -29.29 2.82
C LEU A 235 -8.03 -28.87 4.29
N ILE A 236 -6.86 -28.58 4.88
CA ILE A 236 -6.77 -28.14 6.27
C ILE A 236 -7.36 -26.74 6.42
N SER A 237 -7.10 -25.82 5.49
CA SER A 237 -7.55 -24.42 5.58
C SER A 237 -9.08 -24.26 5.53
N ILE A 238 -9.79 -25.23 4.95
CA ILE A 238 -11.26 -25.28 4.90
C ILE A 238 -11.90 -25.98 6.11
N LEU A 239 -11.15 -26.74 6.92
CA LEU A 239 -11.68 -27.43 8.10
C LEU A 239 -12.28 -26.43 9.11
N PRO A 240 -13.22 -26.83 9.98
CA PRO A 240 -13.67 -25.97 11.08
C PRO A 240 -12.50 -25.50 11.95
N GLU A 241 -12.50 -24.24 12.41
CA GLU A 241 -11.37 -23.66 13.19
C GLU A 241 -11.00 -24.48 14.43
N VAL A 242 -11.98 -25.12 15.07
CA VAL A 242 -11.78 -26.00 16.21
C VAL A 242 -10.95 -27.25 15.83
N THR A 243 -11.11 -27.73 14.60
CA THR A 243 -10.34 -28.85 14.06
C THR A 243 -8.95 -28.39 13.64
N GLN A 244 -8.83 -27.21 13.00
CA GLN A 244 -7.54 -26.62 12.61
C GLN A 244 -6.59 -26.40 13.80
N LYS A 245 -7.14 -26.04 14.96
CA LYS A 245 -6.39 -25.82 16.21
C LYS A 245 -5.92 -27.10 16.90
N ASN A 246 -6.40 -28.27 16.45
CA ASN A 246 -6.01 -29.56 17.02
C ASN A 246 -5.11 -30.30 16.03
N SER A 247 -3.80 -30.18 16.25
CA SER A 247 -2.75 -30.75 15.41
C SER A 247 -2.91 -32.26 15.19
N LEU A 248 -3.31 -33.03 16.21
CA LEU A 248 -3.55 -34.46 16.07
C LEU A 248 -4.72 -34.77 15.13
N HIS A 249 -5.77 -33.93 15.12
CA HIS A 249 -6.87 -34.08 14.18
C HIS A 249 -6.43 -33.75 12.75
N CYS A 250 -5.66 -32.67 12.58
CA CYS A 250 -5.07 -32.29 11.30
C CYS A 250 -4.14 -33.39 10.76
N ASP A 251 -3.27 -33.96 11.59
CA ASP A 251 -2.36 -35.04 11.23
C ASP A 251 -3.10 -36.30 10.77
N VAL A 252 -4.19 -36.67 11.45
CA VAL A 252 -5.02 -37.84 11.08
C VAL A 252 -5.69 -37.61 9.73
N ILE A 253 -6.25 -36.42 9.49
CA ILE A 253 -6.91 -36.07 8.22
C ILE A 253 -5.87 -35.94 7.10
N GLY A 254 -4.76 -35.24 7.36
CA GLY A 254 -3.65 -35.00 6.45
C GLY A 254 -3.03 -36.31 5.97
N LYS A 255 -2.64 -37.21 6.88
CA LYS A 255 -2.09 -38.52 6.49
C LYS A 255 -3.10 -39.42 5.76
N ALA A 256 -4.39 -39.39 6.15
CA ALA A 256 -5.42 -40.11 5.42
C ALA A 256 -5.56 -39.57 3.98
N PHE A 257 -5.54 -38.26 3.82
CA PHE A 257 -5.58 -37.57 2.53
C PHE A 257 -4.33 -37.83 1.69
N GLU A 258 -3.12 -37.71 2.26
CA GLU A 258 -1.84 -37.97 1.59
C GLU A 258 -1.74 -39.41 1.08
N LYS A 259 -2.22 -40.39 1.84
CA LYS A 259 -2.27 -41.78 1.40
C LYS A 259 -3.16 -41.94 0.18
N LEU A 260 -4.36 -41.37 0.20
CA LEU A 260 -5.29 -41.39 -0.94
C LEU A 260 -4.73 -40.63 -2.15
N GLN A 261 -4.05 -39.51 -1.93
CA GLN A 261 -3.31 -38.77 -2.98
C GLN A 261 -2.18 -39.62 -3.58
N THR A 262 -1.46 -40.36 -2.75
CA THR A 262 -0.38 -41.25 -3.20
C THR A 262 -0.94 -42.43 -4.00
N ASP A 263 -2.04 -43.03 -3.56
CA ASP A 263 -2.72 -44.09 -4.29
C ASP A 263 -3.33 -43.59 -5.61
N LEU A 264 -3.81 -42.34 -5.65
CA LEU A 264 -4.25 -41.66 -6.87
C LEU A 264 -3.09 -41.44 -7.85
N LYS A 265 -1.95 -40.92 -7.39
CA LYS A 265 -0.74 -40.71 -8.20
C LYS A 265 -0.17 -42.02 -8.75
N ASN A 266 -0.22 -43.08 -7.96
CA ASN A 266 0.24 -44.41 -8.34
C ASN A 266 -0.77 -45.18 -9.20
N GLY A 267 -1.94 -44.59 -9.52
CA GLY A 267 -2.96 -45.20 -10.35
C GLY A 267 -3.71 -46.37 -9.70
N LYS A 268 -3.61 -46.56 -8.38
CA LYS A 268 -4.38 -47.59 -7.66
C LYS A 268 -5.85 -47.22 -7.53
N ILE A 269 -6.14 -45.92 -7.45
CA ILE A 269 -7.49 -45.36 -7.46
C ILE A 269 -7.56 -44.24 -8.51
N ASN A 270 -8.74 -44.06 -9.13
CA ASN A 270 -8.94 -43.04 -10.16
C ASN A 270 -9.45 -41.70 -9.60
N LYS A 271 -10.13 -41.76 -8.44
CA LYS A 271 -10.67 -40.61 -7.71
C LYS A 271 -10.98 -41.03 -6.27
N PHE A 272 -11.09 -40.07 -5.37
CA PHE A 272 -11.60 -40.29 -4.02
C PHE A 272 -12.46 -39.11 -3.56
N ARG A 273 -13.39 -39.38 -2.66
CA ARG A 273 -14.38 -38.48 -2.07
C ARG A 273 -14.14 -38.33 -0.56
N LEU A 274 -14.91 -37.47 0.10
CA LEU A 274 -14.84 -37.27 1.54
C LEU A 274 -15.01 -38.59 2.33
N HIS A 275 -15.95 -39.44 1.91
CA HIS A 275 -16.18 -40.77 2.52
C HIS A 275 -14.95 -41.69 2.44
N ASP A 276 -14.12 -41.57 1.41
CA ASP A 276 -12.90 -42.38 1.30
C ASP A 276 -11.86 -41.92 2.32
N ILE A 277 -11.80 -40.61 2.59
CA ILE A 277 -10.99 -40.05 3.68
C ILE A 277 -11.54 -40.54 5.03
N GLU A 278 -12.87 -40.51 5.23
CA GLU A 278 -13.52 -41.06 6.44
C GLU A 278 -13.15 -42.53 6.68
N SER A 279 -13.13 -43.34 5.63
CA SER A 279 -12.80 -44.76 5.71
C SER A 279 -11.33 -44.99 6.07
N GLU A 280 -10.44 -44.09 5.64
CA GLU A 280 -9.02 -44.18 5.92
C GLU A 280 -8.64 -43.63 7.31
N ILE A 281 -9.46 -42.76 7.90
CA ILE A 281 -9.24 -42.21 9.25
C ILE A 281 -9.06 -43.32 10.29
N ASP A 282 -9.78 -44.44 10.21
CA ASP A 282 -9.64 -45.54 11.19
C ASP A 282 -8.26 -46.18 11.16
N ASN A 283 -7.67 -46.31 9.96
CA ASN A 283 -6.35 -46.89 9.77
C ASN A 283 -5.26 -45.91 10.19
N THR A 284 -5.42 -44.63 9.86
CA THR A 284 -4.49 -43.57 10.24
C THR A 284 -4.51 -43.29 11.74
N ALA A 285 -5.69 -43.29 12.38
CA ALA A 285 -5.80 -43.10 13.83
C ALA A 285 -5.12 -44.22 14.63
N LYS A 286 -5.16 -45.46 14.12
CA LYS A 286 -4.44 -46.62 14.70
C LYS A 286 -2.94 -46.52 14.55
N SER A 287 -2.42 -45.89 13.49
CA SER A 287 -0.97 -45.77 13.27
C SER A 287 -0.34 -44.61 14.05
N LEU A 288 -1.12 -43.59 14.39
CA LEU A 288 -0.66 -42.37 15.06
C LEU A 288 -0.78 -42.41 16.60
N SER A 289 -1.56 -43.32 17.15
CA SER A 289 -1.85 -43.39 18.57
C SER A 289 -1.28 -44.67 19.21
N SER A 290 -0.86 -44.64 20.47
CA SER A 290 -0.23 -45.79 21.15
C SER A 290 -1.12 -46.58 22.13
N LYS A 291 -2.34 -46.11 22.48
CA LYS A 291 -3.30 -46.80 23.37
C LYS A 291 -4.60 -47.22 22.67
N SER A 292 -4.89 -48.52 22.61
CA SER A 292 -6.01 -49.10 21.82
C SER A 292 -7.41 -48.55 22.10
N GLY A 293 -7.69 -48.03 23.31
CA GLY A 293 -8.98 -47.43 23.69
C GLY A 293 -9.17 -45.97 23.25
N ASP A 294 -8.08 -45.25 22.97
CA ASP A 294 -8.11 -43.84 22.58
C ASP A 294 -8.27 -43.67 21.05
N HIS A 295 -7.93 -44.70 20.25
CA HIS A 295 -7.99 -44.66 18.78
C HIS A 295 -9.42 -44.53 18.25
N ALA A 296 -10.35 -45.32 18.80
CA ALA A 296 -11.73 -45.32 18.37
C ALA A 296 -12.38 -43.96 18.66
N ARG A 297 -12.11 -43.39 19.85
CA ARG A 297 -12.61 -42.06 20.24
C ARG A 297 -12.03 -40.95 19.37
N LEU A 298 -10.75 -41.01 19.05
CA LEU A 298 -10.09 -40.07 18.15
C LEU A 298 -10.67 -40.17 16.74
N ALA A 299 -10.74 -41.37 16.17
CA ALA A 299 -11.30 -41.62 14.85
C ALA A 299 -12.75 -41.13 14.75
N ASP A 300 -13.59 -41.45 15.75
CA ASP A 300 -14.98 -40.98 15.80
C ASP A 300 -15.08 -39.46 15.89
N THR A 301 -14.21 -38.82 16.67
CA THR A 301 -14.17 -37.36 16.81
C THR A 301 -13.75 -36.70 15.50
N VAL A 302 -12.70 -37.19 14.86
CA VAL A 302 -12.19 -36.67 13.59
C VAL A 302 -13.21 -36.90 12.47
N LYS A 303 -13.83 -38.09 12.39
CA LYS A 303 -14.92 -38.37 11.43
C LYS A 303 -16.11 -37.43 11.62
N ARG A 304 -16.55 -37.19 12.86
CA ARG A 304 -17.63 -36.24 13.14
C ARG A 304 -17.27 -34.82 12.68
N LYS A 305 -16.01 -34.41 12.86
CA LYS A 305 -15.50 -33.12 12.37
C LYS A 305 -15.33 -33.07 10.86
N LEU A 306 -14.97 -34.17 10.24
CA LEU A 306 -14.89 -34.29 8.79
C LEU A 306 -16.29 -34.24 8.15
N LYS A 307 -17.33 -34.75 8.83
CA LYS A 307 -18.72 -34.59 8.39
C LYS A 307 -19.20 -33.13 8.40
N GLU A 308 -18.60 -32.27 9.24
CA GLU A 308 -18.86 -30.82 9.18
C GLU A 308 -18.32 -30.20 7.86
N LEU A 309 -17.44 -30.90 7.12
CA LEU A 309 -17.01 -30.56 5.74
C LEU A 309 -17.90 -31.14 4.64
N GLU A 310 -19.05 -31.78 4.95
CA GLU A 310 -20.09 -32.08 3.96
C GLU A 310 -20.76 -30.78 3.48
N HIS A 311 -19.96 -29.92 2.84
CA HIS A 311 -20.38 -28.70 2.21
C HIS A 311 -20.80 -29.03 0.78
N PRO A 312 -21.94 -28.50 0.28
CA PRO A 312 -22.43 -28.78 -1.07
C PRO A 312 -21.42 -28.48 -2.19
N ILE A 313 -20.40 -27.67 -1.92
CA ILE A 313 -19.34 -27.28 -2.86
C ILE A 313 -18.47 -28.48 -3.26
N PHE A 314 -18.32 -29.50 -2.40
CA PHE A 314 -17.51 -30.68 -2.69
C PHE A 314 -18.34 -31.81 -3.30
N GLY A 315 -17.87 -32.36 -4.42
CA GLY A 315 -18.59 -33.40 -5.16
C GLY A 315 -17.72 -34.11 -6.19
N ASP A 316 -18.35 -34.65 -7.24
CA ASP A 316 -17.64 -35.35 -8.33
C ASP A 316 -16.93 -34.40 -9.31
N GLY A 317 -17.01 -33.08 -9.08
CA GLY A 317 -16.50 -32.09 -10.01
C GLY A 317 -17.42 -31.93 -11.22
N VAL A 318 -16.88 -31.33 -12.27
CA VAL A 318 -17.60 -31.12 -13.53
C VAL A 318 -16.79 -31.59 -14.74
N ASP A 319 -17.47 -31.74 -15.87
CA ASP A 319 -16.79 -31.92 -17.16
C ASP A 319 -16.49 -30.55 -17.79
N TRP A 320 -15.29 -30.05 -17.53
CA TRP A 320 -14.79 -28.78 -18.04
C TRP A 320 -14.90 -28.66 -19.57
N ARG A 321 -14.81 -29.77 -20.31
CA ARG A 321 -14.87 -29.77 -21.78
C ARG A 321 -16.24 -29.30 -22.30
N ILE A 322 -17.30 -29.59 -21.56
CA ILE A 322 -18.68 -29.24 -21.91
C ILE A 322 -19.11 -27.94 -21.24
N MET A 323 -18.58 -27.66 -20.05
CA MET A 323 -18.99 -26.49 -19.27
C MET A 323 -18.38 -25.18 -19.77
N MET A 324 -17.13 -25.19 -20.23
CA MET A 324 -16.42 -23.95 -20.52
C MET A 324 -16.87 -23.25 -21.81
N TYR A 325 -17.60 -23.94 -22.69
CA TYR A 325 -17.97 -23.43 -24.01
C TYR A 325 -19.37 -22.82 -24.05
N PRO A 326 -19.56 -21.69 -24.77
CA PRO A 326 -18.53 -20.75 -25.25
C PRO A 326 -17.94 -19.89 -24.13
N SER A 327 -18.67 -19.75 -23.02
CA SER A 327 -18.23 -19.08 -21.81
C SER A 327 -18.94 -19.64 -20.58
N LEU A 328 -18.32 -19.47 -19.42
CA LEU A 328 -18.81 -19.95 -18.12
C LEU A 328 -18.64 -18.85 -17.08
N ALA A 329 -19.71 -18.47 -16.37
CA ALA A 329 -19.62 -17.67 -15.16
C ALA A 329 -19.84 -18.55 -13.93
N ILE A 330 -18.87 -18.51 -13.01
CA ILE A 330 -18.96 -19.18 -11.72
C ILE A 330 -19.30 -18.09 -10.71
N ASN A 331 -20.58 -17.98 -10.37
CA ASN A 331 -21.10 -16.96 -9.47
C ASN A 331 -20.72 -17.27 -8.02
N CYS A 332 -19.81 -16.48 -7.46
CA CYS A 332 -19.22 -16.66 -6.14
C CYS A 332 -19.73 -15.63 -5.11
N LYS A 333 -20.83 -14.90 -5.41
CA LYS A 333 -21.35 -13.77 -4.61
C LYS A 333 -21.59 -14.08 -3.13
N ASN A 334 -21.92 -15.32 -2.79
CA ASN A 334 -22.26 -15.75 -1.43
C ASN A 334 -21.12 -16.52 -0.72
N MET A 335 -19.87 -16.35 -1.17
CA MET A 335 -18.72 -17.09 -0.63
C MET A 335 -17.85 -16.20 0.27
N THR A 336 -17.32 -16.79 1.34
CA THR A 336 -16.31 -16.13 2.18
C THR A 336 -14.98 -16.01 1.43
N SER A 337 -14.10 -15.07 1.81
CA SER A 337 -12.79 -14.88 1.15
C SER A 337 -11.93 -16.15 1.14
N LYS A 338 -11.95 -16.96 2.21
CA LYS A 338 -11.23 -18.25 2.27
C LYS A 338 -11.78 -19.27 1.29
N GLN A 339 -13.12 -19.39 1.22
CA GLN A 339 -13.77 -20.28 0.26
C GLN A 339 -13.52 -19.82 -1.18
N LEU A 340 -13.59 -18.51 -1.44
CA LEU A 340 -13.34 -17.91 -2.74
C LEU A 340 -11.92 -18.18 -3.23
N GLN A 341 -10.91 -17.94 -2.36
CA GLN A 341 -9.51 -18.23 -2.68
C GLN A 341 -9.27 -19.71 -2.94
N THR A 342 -9.83 -20.59 -2.11
CA THR A 342 -9.69 -22.04 -2.27
C THR A 342 -10.34 -22.50 -3.57
N LEU A 343 -11.58 -22.06 -3.82
CA LEU A 343 -12.33 -22.40 -5.02
C LEU A 343 -11.59 -21.97 -6.28
N ALA A 344 -11.18 -20.69 -6.35
CA ALA A 344 -10.46 -20.16 -7.51
C ALA A 344 -9.15 -20.91 -7.75
N THR A 345 -8.39 -21.19 -6.68
CA THR A 345 -7.12 -21.92 -6.78
C THR A 345 -7.33 -23.32 -7.33
N VAL A 346 -8.34 -24.06 -6.85
CA VAL A 346 -8.67 -25.40 -7.33
C VAL A 346 -9.11 -25.38 -8.79
N ILE A 347 -10.01 -24.47 -9.16
CA ILE A 347 -10.50 -24.33 -10.53
C ILE A 347 -9.34 -24.06 -11.49
N LEU A 348 -8.52 -23.04 -11.18
CA LEU A 348 -7.39 -22.66 -12.03
C LEU A 348 -6.38 -23.80 -12.14
N ARG A 349 -6.12 -24.54 -11.07
CA ARG A 349 -5.22 -25.70 -11.07
C ARG A 349 -5.78 -26.86 -11.90
N GLU A 350 -7.06 -27.19 -11.75
CA GLU A 350 -7.70 -28.24 -12.55
C GLU A 350 -7.65 -27.90 -14.04
N LEU A 351 -8.03 -26.69 -14.41
CA LEU A 351 -7.99 -26.21 -15.78
C LEU A 351 -6.55 -26.21 -16.34
N GLN A 352 -5.58 -25.74 -15.56
CA GLN A 352 -4.16 -25.76 -15.95
C GLN A 352 -3.68 -27.20 -16.20
N ASN A 353 -3.98 -28.13 -15.30
CA ASN A 353 -3.59 -29.53 -15.44
C ASN A 353 -4.23 -30.19 -16.67
N LEU A 354 -5.52 -29.92 -16.92
CA LEU A 354 -6.21 -30.41 -18.13
C LEU A 354 -5.61 -29.81 -19.40
N ARG A 355 -5.25 -28.52 -19.37
CA ARG A 355 -4.64 -27.84 -20.51
C ARG A 355 -3.25 -28.35 -20.83
N LEU A 356 -2.41 -28.59 -19.80
CA LEU A 356 -1.07 -29.16 -19.93
C LEU A 356 -1.12 -30.57 -20.52
N LYS A 357 -2.15 -31.35 -20.20
CA LYS A 357 -2.40 -32.69 -20.77
C LYS A 357 -3.10 -32.67 -22.13
N GLY A 358 -3.48 -31.51 -22.64
CA GLY A 358 -4.19 -31.36 -23.92
C GLY A 358 -5.64 -31.86 -23.90
N HIS A 359 -6.27 -31.99 -22.72
CA HIS A 359 -7.66 -32.45 -22.60
C HIS A 359 -8.70 -31.35 -22.81
N ILE A 360 -8.30 -30.07 -22.64
CA ILE A 360 -9.13 -28.89 -22.91
C ILE A 360 -8.38 -27.94 -23.86
N PRO A 361 -9.11 -27.15 -24.68
CA PRO A 361 -8.50 -26.18 -25.57
C PRO A 361 -7.88 -24.99 -24.82
N PRO A 362 -7.11 -24.12 -25.51
CA PRO A 362 -6.75 -22.82 -24.96
C PRO A 362 -7.99 -22.05 -24.51
N TYR A 363 -7.92 -21.43 -23.35
CA TYR A 363 -9.02 -20.68 -22.74
C TYR A 363 -8.48 -19.42 -22.06
N VAL A 364 -9.37 -18.49 -21.74
CA VAL A 364 -9.07 -17.31 -20.91
C VAL A 364 -9.83 -17.44 -19.59
N ALA A 365 -9.11 -17.41 -18.47
CA ALA A 365 -9.73 -17.27 -17.15
C ALA A 365 -9.68 -15.81 -16.71
N VAL A 366 -10.83 -15.29 -16.29
CA VAL A 366 -11.03 -13.95 -15.76
C VAL A 366 -11.26 -14.08 -14.27
N VAL A 367 -10.38 -13.46 -13.48
CA VAL A 367 -10.50 -13.38 -12.03
C VAL A 367 -10.98 -11.98 -11.70
N ASP A 368 -12.26 -11.87 -11.34
CA ASP A 368 -12.81 -10.60 -10.88
C ASP A 368 -12.27 -10.26 -9.49
N GLU A 369 -12.14 -8.97 -9.19
CA GLU A 369 -11.51 -8.47 -7.95
C GLU A 369 -10.21 -9.19 -7.56
N ALA A 370 -9.27 -9.29 -8.51
CA ALA A 370 -8.00 -10.01 -8.37
C ALA A 370 -7.19 -9.67 -7.09
N HIS A 371 -7.39 -8.48 -6.52
CA HIS A 371 -6.79 -8.06 -5.26
C HIS A 371 -7.20 -8.93 -4.05
N LEU A 372 -8.31 -9.65 -4.13
CA LEU A 372 -8.76 -10.64 -3.15
C LEU A 372 -7.96 -11.95 -3.21
N PHE A 373 -7.23 -12.19 -4.29
CA PHE A 373 -6.52 -13.44 -4.59
C PHE A 373 -5.00 -13.32 -4.59
N VAL A 374 -4.46 -12.13 -4.87
CA VAL A 374 -3.02 -11.90 -4.93
C VAL A 374 -2.49 -11.49 -3.55
N PRO A 375 -1.66 -12.32 -2.88
CA PRO A 375 -1.03 -11.90 -1.63
C PRO A 375 -0.13 -10.68 -1.90
N LYS A 376 -0.27 -9.62 -1.09
CA LYS A 376 0.67 -8.50 -1.11
C LYS A 376 2.08 -9.07 -0.94
N GLY A 377 2.99 -8.73 -1.85
CA GLY A 377 4.37 -9.24 -1.88
C GLY A 377 5.10 -9.01 -0.56
N GLU A 378 4.96 -9.96 0.34
CA GLU A 378 5.72 -10.01 1.56
C GLU A 378 7.11 -10.56 1.19
N SER A 379 8.16 -9.78 1.48
CA SER A 379 9.53 -10.29 1.45
C SER A 379 9.60 -11.61 2.23
N SER A 380 10.48 -12.54 1.84
CA SER A 380 10.58 -13.84 2.49
C SER A 380 10.55 -13.68 4.03
N PRO A 381 9.77 -14.49 4.76
CA PRO A 381 9.58 -14.25 6.18
C PRO A 381 10.89 -14.24 6.99
N CYS A 382 11.88 -15.03 6.54
CA CYS A 382 13.25 -14.99 7.02
C CYS A 382 13.86 -13.58 6.93
N LYS A 383 13.72 -12.90 5.80
CA LYS A 383 14.20 -11.52 5.60
C LYS A 383 13.44 -10.51 6.46
N GLN A 384 12.14 -10.69 6.67
CA GLN A 384 11.37 -9.81 7.55
C GLN A 384 11.85 -9.88 9.00
N ILE A 385 12.12 -11.09 9.50
CA ILE A 385 12.49 -11.29 10.90
C ILE A 385 13.97 -10.96 11.12
N THR A 386 14.86 -11.48 10.29
CA THR A 386 16.32 -11.34 10.50
C THR A 386 16.80 -9.93 10.17
N ILE A 387 16.59 -9.50 8.93
CA ILE A 387 17.10 -8.23 8.41
C ILE A 387 16.24 -7.07 8.91
N ARG A 388 14.92 -7.10 8.71
CA ARG A 388 14.06 -5.96 9.13
C ARG A 388 13.78 -5.96 10.63
N GLY A 389 13.69 -7.13 11.25
CA GLY A 389 13.37 -7.30 12.66
C GLY A 389 14.56 -7.10 13.57
N PHE A 390 15.51 -8.04 13.53
CA PHE A 390 16.72 -8.03 14.35
C PHE A 390 17.83 -7.09 13.83
N GLY A 391 17.65 -6.45 12.67
CA GLY A 391 18.63 -5.53 12.11
C GLY A 391 19.88 -6.22 11.56
N MET A 392 19.80 -7.50 11.22
CA MET A 392 20.94 -8.26 10.69
C MET A 392 21.34 -7.75 9.29
N ILE A 393 22.62 -7.90 8.95
CA ILE A 393 23.18 -7.61 7.63
C ILE A 393 23.14 -8.85 6.73
N LYS A 394 23.21 -8.63 5.41
CA LYS A 394 23.15 -9.71 4.41
C LYS A 394 24.27 -10.73 4.58
N GLU A 395 25.45 -10.32 5.05
CA GLU A 395 26.61 -11.19 5.28
C GLU A 395 26.37 -12.17 6.44
N GLN A 396 25.54 -11.78 7.43
CA GLN A 396 25.15 -12.68 8.53
C GLN A 396 24.14 -13.73 8.06
N VAL A 397 23.28 -13.35 7.10
CA VAL A 397 22.17 -14.16 6.57
C VAL A 397 22.38 -14.34 5.07
N ASN A 398 23.27 -15.25 4.69
CA ASN A 398 23.62 -15.50 3.29
C ASN A 398 22.50 -16.28 2.59
N ILE A 399 21.50 -15.56 2.10
CA ILE A 399 20.39 -16.10 1.31
C ILE A 399 20.82 -16.19 -0.16
N ILE A 400 21.08 -17.41 -0.61
CA ILE A 400 21.45 -17.73 -1.98
C ILE A 400 20.17 -18.06 -2.75
N PRO A 401 19.78 -17.24 -3.76
CA PRO A 401 18.62 -17.52 -4.59
C PRO A 401 18.82 -18.81 -5.40
N PRO A 402 17.74 -19.49 -5.79
CA PRO A 402 17.85 -20.66 -6.66
C PRO A 402 18.56 -20.30 -7.98
N SER A 403 19.31 -21.26 -8.52
CA SER A 403 19.82 -21.17 -9.89
C SER A 403 18.67 -21.05 -10.89
N LYS A 404 18.93 -20.52 -12.09
CA LYS A 404 17.92 -20.31 -13.14
C LYS A 404 17.19 -21.63 -13.44
N GLY A 405 15.90 -21.72 -13.09
CA GLY A 405 15.07 -22.92 -13.24
C GLY A 405 14.92 -23.80 -11.98
N GLY A 406 15.59 -23.46 -10.88
CA GLY A 406 15.41 -24.10 -9.57
C GLY A 406 14.36 -23.40 -8.71
N CYS A 407 13.81 -24.13 -7.74
CA CYS A 407 12.82 -23.60 -6.78
C CYS A 407 13.39 -23.44 -5.35
N ASN A 408 14.56 -24.02 -5.07
CA ASN A 408 15.09 -24.10 -3.71
C ASN A 408 16.04 -22.95 -3.39
N TRP A 409 15.66 -22.14 -2.41
CA TRP A 409 16.51 -21.15 -1.79
C TRP A 409 17.48 -21.84 -0.82
N LYS A 410 18.75 -21.45 -0.82
CA LYS A 410 19.71 -21.93 0.18
C LYS A 410 20.01 -20.80 1.15
N VAL A 411 19.95 -21.09 2.45
CA VAL A 411 20.30 -20.13 3.49
C VAL A 411 21.54 -20.65 4.21
N GLU A 412 22.60 -19.86 4.21
CA GLU A 412 23.82 -20.12 4.96
C GLU A 412 23.94 -19.07 6.08
N LEU A 413 23.92 -19.52 7.33
CA LEU A 413 23.95 -18.65 8.49
C LEU A 413 25.37 -18.58 9.06
N ASN A 414 25.88 -17.38 9.30
CA ASN A 414 27.12 -17.21 10.03
C ASN A 414 26.81 -17.12 11.54
N GLU A 415 26.81 -18.27 12.22
CA GLU A 415 26.43 -18.34 13.64
C GLU A 415 27.23 -17.42 14.56
N GLU A 416 28.53 -17.25 14.31
CA GLU A 416 29.41 -16.44 15.16
C GLU A 416 29.02 -14.96 15.07
N LEU A 417 28.90 -14.44 13.85
CA LEU A 417 28.47 -13.05 13.62
C LEU A 417 27.05 -12.81 14.11
N ILE A 418 26.14 -13.79 13.96
CA ILE A 418 24.77 -13.70 14.48
C ILE A 418 24.78 -13.60 16.01
N LYS A 419 25.56 -14.44 16.70
CA LYS A 419 25.65 -14.42 18.18
C LYS A 419 26.18 -13.06 18.67
N GLN A 420 27.25 -12.55 18.05
CA GLN A 420 27.80 -11.23 18.38
C GLN A 420 26.79 -10.09 18.14
N HIS A 421 26.04 -10.17 17.04
CA HIS A 421 24.99 -9.20 16.72
C HIS A 421 23.86 -9.21 17.73
N LEU A 422 23.29 -10.39 18.01
CA LEU A 422 22.18 -10.54 18.95
C LEU A 422 22.55 -10.07 20.36
N ALA A 423 23.80 -10.29 20.80
CA ALA A 423 24.29 -9.83 22.10
C ALA A 423 24.28 -8.28 22.26
N THR A 424 24.26 -7.53 21.15
CA THR A 424 24.18 -6.06 21.16
C THR A 424 22.81 -5.51 20.77
N HIS A 425 21.86 -6.39 20.44
CA HIS A 425 20.54 -6.03 19.92
C HIS A 425 19.38 -6.55 20.76
N ILE A 426 19.59 -7.57 21.59
CA ILE A 426 18.55 -8.11 22.50
C ILE A 426 18.99 -7.85 23.94
N PHE A 427 18.08 -7.24 24.70
CA PHE A 427 18.31 -6.87 26.10
C PHE A 427 17.25 -7.51 26.99
N GLY A 428 17.66 -7.91 28.19
CA GLY A 428 16.86 -8.70 29.13
C GLY A 428 17.37 -10.14 29.25
N LYS A 429 17.24 -10.70 30.46
CA LYS A 429 17.76 -12.04 30.78
C LYS A 429 16.97 -13.17 30.09
N TYR A 430 15.67 -12.96 29.90
CA TYR A 430 14.75 -13.92 29.30
C TYR A 430 13.89 -13.24 28.22
N PHE A 431 13.13 -14.03 27.44
CA PHE A 431 12.16 -13.47 26.51
C PHE A 431 11.04 -12.70 27.22
N LEU A 432 10.64 -13.17 28.41
CA LEU A 432 9.72 -12.47 29.32
C LEU A 432 10.47 -12.13 30.61
N ASN A 433 10.48 -10.86 30.98
CA ASN A 433 11.18 -10.37 32.15
C ASN A 433 10.19 -9.73 33.13
N SER A 434 10.43 -9.91 34.43
CA SER A 434 9.72 -9.17 35.46
C SER A 434 10.23 -7.74 35.48
N ILE A 435 9.31 -6.77 35.53
CA ILE A 435 9.61 -5.35 35.61
C ILE A 435 8.79 -4.72 36.73
N GLU A 436 9.40 -3.80 37.48
CA GLU A 436 8.79 -3.15 38.65
C GLU A 436 8.75 -1.63 38.45
N SER A 437 7.63 -1.02 38.84
CA SER A 437 7.52 0.43 38.88
C SER A 437 8.21 0.95 40.13
N ASP A 438 9.06 1.95 39.98
CA ASP A 438 9.75 2.61 41.09
C ASP A 438 9.64 4.13 40.96
N ASP A 439 9.03 4.77 41.97
CA ASP A 439 8.81 6.22 42.02
C ASP A 439 10.12 6.98 42.32
N SER A 440 11.11 6.31 42.93
CA SER A 440 12.42 6.91 43.24
C SER A 440 13.21 7.24 41.96
N LEU A 441 12.91 6.55 40.85
CA LEU A 441 13.48 6.80 39.53
C LEU A 441 13.11 8.19 38.98
N TRP A 442 12.06 8.83 39.51
CA TRP A 442 11.48 10.07 39.03
C TRP A 442 11.46 11.19 40.09
N ASN A 443 12.64 11.63 40.53
CA ASN A 443 12.79 12.74 41.50
C ASN A 443 11.84 12.58 42.72
N ASN A 444 11.80 11.37 43.28
CA ASN A 444 10.88 10.97 44.36
C ASN A 444 9.39 11.19 44.06
N GLY A 445 8.96 10.85 42.85
CA GLY A 445 7.56 10.90 42.42
C GLY A 445 7.09 12.27 41.91
N ASN A 446 8.00 13.17 41.54
CA ASN A 446 7.69 14.48 40.96
C ASN A 446 8.21 14.59 39.52
N PHE A 447 7.33 14.44 38.54
CA PHE A 447 7.70 14.47 37.12
C PHE A 447 6.49 14.78 36.22
N LEU A 448 6.79 15.14 34.98
CA LEU A 448 5.83 15.48 33.94
C LEU A 448 5.80 14.40 32.85
N ILE A 449 4.60 13.99 32.46
CA ILE A 449 4.32 13.08 31.37
C ILE A 449 3.63 13.88 30.27
N GLY A 450 4.23 13.91 29.08
CA GLY A 450 3.66 14.53 27.89
C GLY A 450 3.20 13.47 26.91
N SER A 451 2.28 13.84 26.04
CA SER A 451 1.83 13.01 24.94
C SER A 451 1.45 13.88 23.75
N SER A 452 1.53 13.31 22.55
CA SER A 452 1.13 13.95 21.31
C SER A 452 0.42 12.97 20.38
N ASP A 453 -0.44 13.51 19.53
CA ASP A 453 -1.06 12.82 18.41
C ASP A 453 -1.16 13.77 17.20
N VAL A 454 -1.25 13.21 16.00
CA VAL A 454 -1.47 13.94 14.75
C VAL A 454 -2.70 13.42 14.03
N SER A 455 -3.56 14.34 13.61
CA SER A 455 -4.77 14.05 12.88
C SER A 455 -4.73 14.66 11.50
N GLN A 456 -5.36 13.96 10.55
CA GLN A 456 -5.50 14.39 9.17
C GLN A 456 -6.98 14.67 8.89
N HIS A 457 -7.28 15.87 8.43
CA HIS A 457 -8.61 16.35 8.15
C HIS A 457 -8.74 16.68 6.67
N ARG A 458 -9.65 15.97 5.98
CA ARG A 458 -10.02 16.28 4.59
C ARG A 458 -11.23 17.20 4.61
N SER A 459 -11.15 18.28 3.86
CA SER A 459 -12.23 19.24 3.71
C SER A 459 -12.23 19.82 2.31
N SER A 460 -13.17 20.71 2.03
CA SER A 460 -13.19 21.46 0.79
C SER A 460 -13.69 22.87 1.00
N VAL A 461 -13.11 23.80 0.23
CA VAL A 461 -13.58 25.17 0.14
C VAL A 461 -14.41 25.31 -1.13
N PRO A 462 -15.67 25.78 -1.03
CA PRO A 462 -16.44 26.14 -2.21
C PRO A 462 -15.84 27.41 -2.81
N THR A 463 -15.29 27.31 -4.01
CA THR A 463 -14.88 28.44 -4.84
C THR A 463 -16.03 28.78 -5.80
N PRO A 464 -16.64 29.97 -5.69
CA PRO A 464 -17.64 30.40 -6.65
C PRO A 464 -16.97 30.59 -8.01
N ALA A 465 -17.21 29.67 -8.94
CA ALA A 465 -16.95 29.91 -10.35
C ALA A 465 -18.21 30.52 -10.97
N ARG A 466 -18.06 31.44 -11.92
CA ARG A 466 -19.16 32.25 -12.52
C ARG A 466 -20.37 31.42 -13.04
N PHE A 467 -20.24 30.09 -13.21
CA PHE A 467 -21.32 29.23 -13.72
C PHE A 467 -21.57 27.91 -12.95
N PHE A 468 -20.73 27.52 -11.97
CA PHE A 468 -20.94 26.35 -11.08
C PHE A 468 -20.18 26.50 -9.75
N ASN A 469 -20.67 25.91 -8.66
CA ASN A 469 -19.90 25.80 -7.42
C ASN A 469 -18.80 24.75 -7.58
N ARG A 470 -17.54 25.18 -7.74
CA ARG A 470 -16.39 24.27 -7.68
C ARG A 470 -16.01 24.10 -6.22
N THR A 471 -15.70 22.89 -5.79
CA THR A 471 -15.12 22.67 -4.46
C THR A 471 -13.66 22.29 -4.67
N VAL A 472 -12.77 22.99 -3.98
CA VAL A 472 -11.34 22.66 -3.97
C VAL A 472 -11.11 21.82 -2.71
N PRO A 473 -10.89 20.51 -2.85
CA PRO A 473 -10.58 19.67 -1.70
C PRO A 473 -9.21 20.08 -1.17
N PHE A 474 -9.01 20.12 0.14
CA PHE A 474 -7.70 20.30 0.76
C PHE A 474 -7.54 19.33 1.92
N LEU A 475 -6.29 19.08 2.28
CA LEU A 475 -5.94 18.18 3.38
C LEU A 475 -5.11 18.96 4.39
N LEU A 476 -5.58 18.98 5.63
CA LEU A 476 -4.96 19.65 6.76
C LEU A 476 -4.45 18.59 7.74
N ASN A 477 -3.19 18.68 8.11
CA ASN A 477 -2.58 17.89 9.18
C ASN A 477 -2.34 18.79 10.38
N ASN A 478 -2.73 18.36 11.57
CA ASN A 478 -2.49 19.08 12.81
C ASN A 478 -2.12 18.12 13.93
N ALA A 479 -1.35 18.62 14.89
CA ALA A 479 -0.98 17.87 16.07
C ALA A 479 -1.44 18.60 17.34
N ALA A 480 -1.73 17.81 18.36
CA ALA A 480 -2.05 18.31 19.69
C ALA A 480 -1.52 17.34 20.74
N GLY A 481 -1.44 17.82 21.98
CA GLY A 481 -0.82 17.10 23.07
C GLY A 481 -1.54 17.30 24.40
N ALA A 482 -1.16 16.46 25.35
CA ALA A 482 -1.72 16.43 26.68
C ALA A 482 -0.58 16.25 27.68
N ILE A 483 -0.77 16.78 28.90
CA ILE A 483 0.21 16.64 29.97
C ILE A 483 -0.45 16.08 31.21
N VAL A 484 0.29 15.22 31.92
CA VAL A 484 -0.03 14.76 33.26
C VAL A 484 1.13 15.13 34.17
N ARG A 485 0.80 15.84 35.25
CA ARG A 485 1.72 16.21 36.31
C ARG A 485 1.59 15.22 37.44
N VAL A 486 2.70 14.58 37.81
CA VAL A 486 2.75 13.68 38.96
C VAL A 486 3.44 14.42 40.09
N GLU A 487 2.71 14.61 41.20
CA GLU A 487 3.22 15.26 42.41
C GLU A 487 2.87 14.43 43.64
N ASN A 488 3.87 14.06 44.43
CA ASN A 488 3.71 13.28 45.66
C ASN A 488 2.82 12.02 45.48
N GLY A 489 2.99 11.31 44.35
CA GLY A 489 2.22 10.10 44.03
C GLY A 489 0.78 10.34 43.57
N LYS A 490 0.39 11.58 43.24
CA LYS A 490 -0.90 11.91 42.63
C LYS A 490 -0.71 12.42 41.21
N ALA A 491 -1.46 11.84 40.28
CA ALA A 491 -1.51 12.29 38.89
C ALA A 491 -2.62 13.34 38.71
N ILE A 492 -2.24 14.52 38.23
CA ILE A 492 -3.13 15.63 37.90
C ILE A 492 -3.03 15.86 36.40
N PHE A 493 -4.15 15.78 35.70
CA PHE A 493 -4.16 16.11 34.28
C PHE A 493 -3.97 17.63 34.13
N ASP A 494 -2.92 18.01 33.43
CA ASP A 494 -2.56 19.39 33.12
C ASP A 494 -3.22 19.78 31.77
N GLU A 495 -3.36 21.08 31.52
CA GLU A 495 -4.11 21.60 30.37
C GLU A 495 -3.65 21.00 29.02
N GLY A 496 -4.56 20.95 28.04
CA GLY A 496 -4.23 20.51 26.68
C GLY A 496 -3.21 21.45 26.03
N ARG A 497 -2.25 20.88 25.29
CA ARG A 497 -1.30 21.64 24.48
C ARG A 497 -1.71 21.59 23.02
N PHE A 498 -1.75 22.74 22.39
CA PHE A 498 -2.10 22.88 20.99
C PHE A 498 -1.26 24.01 20.41
N ASN A 499 -1.11 24.01 19.09
CA ASN A 499 -0.62 25.18 18.37
C ASN A 499 -1.82 26.05 17.99
N PRO A 500 -2.10 27.17 18.70
CA PRO A 500 -3.28 27.98 18.44
C PRO A 500 -3.20 28.78 17.14
N GLU A 501 -1.99 29.13 16.68
CA GLU A 501 -1.73 29.98 15.51
C GLU A 501 -0.51 29.45 14.74
N PRO A 502 -0.72 28.54 13.77
CA PRO A 502 0.40 27.98 13.01
C PRO A 502 1.10 29.08 12.21
N THR A 503 2.42 29.18 12.37
CA THR A 503 3.26 30.11 11.60
C THR A 503 3.16 29.81 10.10
N GLN A 504 3.46 30.78 9.23
CA GLN A 504 3.51 30.55 7.78
C GLN A 504 4.44 29.38 7.41
N ASP A 505 5.56 29.26 8.11
CA ASP A 505 6.54 28.19 7.93
C ASP A 505 6.00 26.80 8.33
N LEU A 506 5.05 26.73 9.25
CA LEU A 506 4.41 25.49 9.66
C LEU A 506 3.22 25.15 8.73
N LEU A 507 2.45 26.16 8.32
CA LEU A 507 1.29 26.01 7.45
C LEU A 507 1.62 25.29 6.13
N GLN A 508 2.79 25.53 5.55
CA GLN A 508 3.23 24.86 4.31
C GLN A 508 3.41 23.34 4.44
N TRP A 509 3.56 22.82 5.66
CA TRP A 509 3.68 21.38 5.94
C TRP A 509 2.37 20.80 6.50
N MET A 510 1.55 21.64 7.13
CA MET A 510 0.22 21.26 7.61
C MET A 510 -0.79 21.14 6.45
N LEU A 511 -0.76 22.06 5.49
CA LEU A 511 -1.67 22.07 4.35
C LEU A 511 -1.02 21.39 3.14
N ILE A 512 -1.68 20.34 2.64
CA ILE A 512 -1.32 19.74 1.36
C ILE A 512 -2.08 20.45 0.25
N ASP A 513 -1.33 21.11 -0.63
CA ASP A 513 -1.88 21.80 -1.79
C ASP A 513 -2.56 20.78 -2.71
N PRO A 514 -3.79 21.06 -3.18
CA PRO A 514 -4.49 20.16 -4.10
C PRO A 514 -3.75 19.98 -5.42
N SER A 515 -2.95 20.97 -5.85
CA SER A 515 -2.12 20.86 -7.06
C SER A 515 -1.12 19.71 -6.98
N TYR A 516 -0.73 19.28 -5.78
CA TYR A 516 0.19 18.16 -5.62
C TYR A 516 -0.41 16.84 -6.13
N GLN A 517 -1.73 16.72 -6.19
CA GLN A 517 -2.40 15.56 -6.78
C GLN A 517 -2.24 15.53 -8.31
N ASP A 518 -2.08 16.70 -8.93
CA ASP A 518 -1.87 16.85 -10.37
C ASP A 518 -0.37 16.85 -10.74
N GLU A 519 0.50 17.32 -9.82
CA GLU A 519 1.97 17.41 -10.00
C GLU A 519 2.72 16.10 -9.69
N LEU A 520 2.16 15.23 -8.83
CA LEU A 520 2.81 14.01 -8.36
C LEU A 520 2.05 12.76 -8.81
N ASP A 521 2.81 11.68 -9.05
CA ASP A 521 2.21 10.36 -9.20
C ASP A 521 1.41 9.97 -7.94
N PRO A 522 0.34 9.15 -8.06
CA PRO A 522 -0.52 8.81 -6.92
C PRO A 522 0.23 8.19 -5.72
N GLU A 523 1.28 7.38 -5.98
CA GLU A 523 2.13 6.85 -4.91
C GLU A 523 2.93 7.96 -4.22
N ASP A 524 3.51 8.88 -5.00
CA ASP A 524 4.28 10.00 -4.49
C ASP A 524 3.40 10.97 -3.68
N PHE A 525 2.18 11.24 -4.15
CA PHE A 525 1.19 12.02 -3.41
C PHE A 525 0.82 11.34 -2.07
N HIS A 526 0.54 10.04 -2.06
CA HIS A 526 0.29 9.30 -0.82
C HIS A 526 1.48 9.38 0.15
N ARG A 527 2.71 9.23 -0.35
CA ARG A 527 3.93 9.37 0.45
C ARG A 527 4.08 10.77 1.04
N CYS A 528 3.83 11.83 0.25
CA CYS A 528 3.80 13.20 0.73
C CYS A 528 2.82 13.37 1.89
N THR A 529 1.58 12.90 1.73
CA THR A 529 0.56 13.04 2.79
C THR A 529 0.93 12.30 4.07
N ALA A 530 1.59 11.15 3.97
CA ALA A 530 2.11 10.40 5.12
C ALA A 530 3.25 11.14 5.81
N SER A 531 4.25 11.62 5.06
CA SER A 531 5.37 12.40 5.61
C SER A 531 4.91 13.72 6.23
N ALA A 532 3.83 14.33 5.73
CA ALA A 532 3.27 15.56 6.30
C ALA A 532 2.74 15.37 7.73
N MET A 533 2.13 14.21 8.01
CA MET A 533 1.71 13.86 9.37
C MET A 533 2.92 13.75 10.30
N ASP A 534 3.98 13.09 9.85
CA ASP A 534 5.23 12.98 10.62
C ASP A 534 5.83 14.35 10.92
N ILE A 535 5.93 15.23 9.90
CA ILE A 535 6.47 16.60 10.08
C ILE A 535 5.64 17.36 11.11
N GLY A 536 4.32 17.35 10.98
CA GLY A 536 3.42 18.07 11.89
C GLY A 536 3.58 17.60 13.34
N GLN A 537 3.68 16.29 13.55
CA GLN A 537 3.87 15.73 14.89
C GLN A 537 5.28 16.01 15.43
N TYR A 538 6.35 15.88 14.62
CA TYR A 538 7.72 16.19 15.07
C TYR A 538 7.90 17.65 15.44
N ILE A 539 7.36 18.59 14.65
CA ILE A 539 7.43 20.00 14.99
C ILE A 539 6.69 20.25 16.30
N PHE A 540 5.50 19.67 16.47
CA PHE A 540 4.74 19.79 17.71
C PHE A 540 5.50 19.21 18.91
N ASP A 541 6.03 17.99 18.78
CA ASP A 541 6.82 17.32 19.81
C ASP A 541 8.04 18.15 20.19
N HIS A 542 8.74 18.70 19.20
CA HIS A 542 9.91 19.54 19.43
C HIS A 542 9.55 20.84 20.16
N GLU A 543 8.62 21.63 19.62
CA GLU A 543 8.33 22.98 20.11
C GLU A 543 7.52 22.98 21.41
N TYR A 544 6.52 22.10 21.52
CA TYR A 544 5.53 22.14 22.59
C TYR A 544 5.75 21.10 23.67
N LEU A 545 6.65 20.12 23.48
CA LEU A 545 6.97 19.13 24.51
C LEU A 545 8.46 19.16 24.86
N LEU A 546 9.34 18.81 23.92
CA LEU A 546 10.78 18.64 24.14
C LEU A 546 11.52 19.96 24.43
N ASN A 547 11.06 21.07 23.87
CA ASN A 547 11.67 22.40 24.05
C ASN A 547 10.73 23.41 24.74
N ALA A 548 9.76 22.94 25.52
CA ALA A 548 8.71 23.77 26.14
C ALA A 548 9.16 24.56 27.39
N GLY A 549 10.45 24.86 27.53
CA GLY A 549 10.99 25.62 28.66
C GLY A 549 10.70 24.97 30.03
N ARG A 550 10.05 25.72 30.94
CA ARG A 550 9.84 25.31 32.35
C ARG A 550 8.84 24.16 32.52
N ASP A 551 7.94 23.97 31.56
CA ASP A 551 6.92 22.91 31.61
C ASP A 551 7.22 21.79 30.58
N CYS A 552 8.50 21.51 30.34
CA CYS A 552 8.95 20.42 29.49
C CYS A 552 8.73 19.06 30.17
N PRO A 553 8.01 18.11 29.55
CA PRO A 553 7.82 16.77 30.08
C PRO A 553 9.12 16.00 30.26
N ASN A 554 9.21 15.20 31.33
CA ASN A 554 10.34 14.30 31.56
C ASN A 554 10.29 13.07 30.64
N ILE A 555 9.09 12.65 30.27
CA ILE A 555 8.80 11.58 29.32
C ILE A 555 7.71 12.04 28.36
N ILE A 556 7.89 11.72 27.07
CA ILE A 556 6.94 11.98 26.00
C ILE A 556 6.47 10.64 25.45
N LEU A 557 5.14 10.44 25.45
CA LEU A 557 4.45 9.30 24.87
C LEU A 557 3.79 9.73 23.56
N ARG A 558 4.50 9.60 22.45
CA ARG A 558 4.00 9.93 21.11
C ARG A 558 3.04 8.83 20.64
N ASP A 559 1.82 9.16 20.23
CA ASP A 559 0.94 8.19 19.53
C ASP A 559 1.54 7.89 18.16
N GLY A 560 1.89 6.61 17.93
CA GLY A 560 2.57 6.15 16.72
C GLY A 560 4.04 5.74 16.91
N SER A 561 4.71 5.49 15.79
CA SER A 561 6.12 5.08 15.77
C SER A 561 7.04 6.28 15.83
N LEU A 562 8.21 6.13 16.47
CA LEU A 562 9.29 7.13 16.41
C LEU A 562 9.94 7.18 15.03
N PHE A 563 9.84 6.11 14.23
CA PHE A 563 10.37 6.10 12.88
C PHE A 563 9.44 6.88 11.95
N PRO A 564 10.00 7.63 10.98
CA PRO A 564 9.19 8.24 9.95
C PRO A 564 8.61 7.17 9.02
N GLN A 565 7.46 7.49 8.43
CA GLN A 565 6.75 6.64 7.48
C GLN A 565 7.56 6.46 6.19
N ASP A 566 8.28 7.49 5.74
CA ASP A 566 9.30 7.41 4.69
C ASP A 566 10.70 7.65 5.28
N ALA A 567 11.58 6.68 5.10
CA ALA A 567 12.92 6.67 5.66
C ALA A 567 13.98 6.25 4.63
N TYR A 568 13.60 6.02 3.37
CA TYR A 568 14.53 5.50 2.37
C TYR A 568 15.38 6.62 1.79
N LEU A 569 16.70 6.40 1.71
CA LEU A 569 17.62 7.39 1.16
C LEU A 569 17.29 7.75 -0.29
N ASP A 570 16.90 6.77 -1.10
CA ASP A 570 16.52 7.00 -2.50
C ASP A 570 15.36 8.00 -2.61
N ASN A 571 14.42 7.98 -1.65
CA ASN A 571 13.29 8.91 -1.59
C ASN A 571 13.70 10.29 -1.06
N TYR A 572 14.60 10.32 -0.08
CA TYR A 572 15.19 11.55 0.46
C TYR A 572 15.92 12.35 -0.64
N LEU A 573 16.52 11.67 -1.60
CA LEU A 573 17.31 12.28 -2.68
C LEU A 573 16.48 12.73 -3.90
N ILE A 574 15.17 12.49 -3.92
CA ILE A 574 14.32 12.93 -5.03
C ILE A 574 14.21 14.45 -5.03
N ASN A 575 14.46 15.09 -6.16
CA ASN A 575 14.37 16.54 -6.30
C ASN A 575 12.95 16.98 -6.73
N ASN A 576 11.93 16.63 -5.94
CA ASN A 576 10.53 17.03 -6.13
C ASN A 576 9.85 17.31 -4.77
N LYS A 577 8.54 17.62 -4.78
CA LYS A 577 7.77 17.87 -3.55
C LYS A 577 7.84 16.71 -2.56
N ARG A 578 7.78 15.46 -3.02
CA ARG A 578 7.90 14.28 -2.15
C ARG A 578 9.24 14.21 -1.44
N GLY A 579 10.33 14.37 -2.18
CA GLY A 579 11.67 14.37 -1.59
C GLY A 579 11.81 15.48 -0.56
N LEU A 580 11.25 16.66 -0.84
CA LEU A 580 11.24 17.79 0.10
C LEU A 580 10.51 17.48 1.43
N PHE A 581 9.33 16.86 1.38
CA PHE A 581 8.63 16.41 2.59
C PHE A 581 9.42 15.34 3.35
N THR A 582 10.04 14.40 2.64
CA THR A 582 10.90 13.37 3.24
C THR A 582 12.11 14.00 3.94
N GLN A 583 12.77 14.97 3.29
CA GLN A 583 13.90 15.72 3.85
C GLN A 583 13.50 16.46 5.12
N LYS A 584 12.36 17.16 5.09
CA LYS A 584 11.85 17.88 6.25
C LYS A 584 11.51 16.95 7.42
N ALA A 585 10.84 15.83 7.16
CA ALA A 585 10.51 14.85 8.21
C ALA A 585 11.77 14.33 8.92
N ILE A 586 12.82 14.05 8.15
CA ILE A 586 14.13 13.62 8.66
C ILE A 586 14.81 14.70 9.50
N GLN A 587 14.78 15.96 9.05
CA GLN A 587 15.33 17.09 9.79
C GLN A 587 14.60 17.33 11.13
N GLU A 588 13.27 17.30 11.13
CA GLU A 588 12.48 17.53 12.35
C GLU A 588 12.59 16.37 13.35
N LEU A 589 12.66 15.12 12.86
CA LEU A 589 12.99 13.98 13.70
C LEU A 589 14.36 14.15 14.36
N LEU A 590 15.39 14.51 13.59
CA LEU A 590 16.73 14.73 14.13
C LEU A 590 16.76 15.79 15.24
N LYS A 591 16.00 16.88 15.08
CA LYS A 591 15.83 17.89 16.14
C LYS A 591 15.19 17.30 17.38
N CYS A 592 14.13 16.51 17.24
CA CYS A 592 13.48 15.85 18.37
C CYS A 592 14.47 14.95 19.13
N LEU A 593 15.24 14.14 18.42
CA LEU A 593 16.22 13.23 19.05
C LEU A 593 17.35 13.98 19.75
N ASN A 594 17.88 15.03 19.12
CA ASN A 594 18.90 15.88 19.75
C ASN A 594 18.35 16.57 21.00
N SER A 595 17.15 17.16 20.97
CA SER A 595 16.54 17.78 22.15
C SER A 595 16.24 16.75 23.25
N ALA A 596 15.77 15.55 22.89
CA ALA A 596 15.57 14.47 23.86
C ALA A 596 16.89 14.08 24.54
N ARG A 597 17.98 13.98 23.79
CA ARG A 597 19.33 13.71 24.34
C ARG A 597 19.81 14.86 25.21
N ASP A 598 19.84 16.08 24.67
CA ASP A 598 20.47 17.24 25.30
C ASP A 598 19.76 17.63 26.61
N PHE A 599 18.45 17.39 26.70
CA PHE A 599 17.66 17.62 27.91
C PHE A 599 17.40 16.35 28.75
N ASN A 600 18.00 15.21 28.40
CA ASN A 600 17.85 13.92 29.07
C ASN A 600 16.37 13.51 29.29
N ARG A 601 15.60 13.50 28.21
CA ARG A 601 14.16 13.18 28.16
C ARG A 601 13.94 11.82 27.53
N ILE A 602 12.95 11.09 28.06
CA ILE A 602 12.52 9.83 27.44
C ILE A 602 11.55 10.17 26.31
N TYR A 603 11.98 9.96 25.06
CA TYR A 603 11.10 10.07 23.90
C TYR A 603 10.65 8.67 23.46
N CYS A 604 9.37 8.38 23.62
CA CYS A 604 8.79 7.05 23.49
C CYS A 604 7.57 7.07 22.55
N GLY A 605 7.58 6.22 21.53
CA GLY A 605 6.44 5.95 20.68
C GLY A 605 5.54 4.88 21.28
N VAL A 606 4.23 5.09 21.18
CA VAL A 606 3.15 4.17 21.55
C VAL A 606 2.51 3.70 20.25
N SER A 607 3.08 2.66 19.65
CA SER A 607 2.71 2.20 18.31
C SER A 607 1.53 1.23 18.34
N LYS A 608 0.40 1.67 17.78
CA LYS A 608 -0.74 0.84 17.37
C LYS A 608 -0.43 0.20 16.00
N ASN A 609 -1.06 -0.92 15.66
CA ASN A 609 -0.90 -1.59 14.34
C ASN A 609 0.54 -1.99 13.95
N VAL A 610 1.23 -2.75 14.80
CA VAL A 610 2.58 -3.26 14.52
C VAL A 610 2.55 -4.38 13.46
N ARG A 611 3.08 -4.08 12.27
CA ARG A 611 3.15 -5.05 11.15
C ARG A 611 4.34 -6.00 11.21
N LEU A 612 5.41 -5.61 11.93
CA LEU A 612 6.60 -6.43 12.08
C LEU A 612 6.27 -7.62 13.01
N LYS A 613 6.62 -8.84 12.60
CA LYS A 613 6.27 -10.10 13.28
C LYS A 613 7.50 -10.76 13.92
N VAL A 614 8.19 -10.07 14.82
CA VAL A 614 9.43 -10.61 15.43
C VAL A 614 9.11 -11.37 16.71
N TYR A 615 8.35 -10.78 17.63
CA TYR A 615 8.01 -11.42 18.89
C TYR A 615 7.10 -12.64 18.69
N SER A 616 6.11 -12.51 17.81
CA SER A 616 5.20 -13.59 17.41
C SER A 616 5.96 -14.78 16.82
N ALA A 617 6.94 -14.53 15.94
CA ALA A 617 7.76 -15.59 15.35
C ALA A 617 8.62 -16.34 16.39
N VAL A 618 9.16 -15.63 17.39
CA VAL A 618 9.90 -16.28 18.50
C VAL A 618 8.97 -17.15 19.35
N VAL A 619 7.75 -16.68 19.63
CA VAL A 619 6.75 -17.47 20.36
C VAL A 619 6.32 -18.70 19.56
N GLU A 620 6.05 -18.54 18.26
CA GLU A 620 5.70 -19.63 17.35
C GLU A 620 6.78 -20.71 17.33
N TRP A 621 8.06 -20.29 17.20
CA TRP A 621 9.21 -21.19 17.30
C TRP A 621 9.30 -21.88 18.66
N TYR A 622 9.09 -21.16 19.75
CA TYR A 622 9.15 -21.73 21.09
C TYR A 622 8.06 -22.78 21.30
N ILE A 623 6.84 -22.49 20.84
CA ILE A 623 5.72 -23.43 20.88
C ILE A 623 6.09 -24.69 20.09
N ALA A 624 6.48 -24.54 18.82
CA ALA A 624 6.84 -25.66 17.96
C ALA A 624 7.98 -26.53 18.49
N LYS A 625 8.95 -25.90 19.16
CA LYS A 625 10.13 -26.62 19.62
C LYS A 625 9.96 -27.26 21.00
N TYR A 626 9.21 -26.64 21.89
CA TYR A 626 9.21 -27.00 23.32
C TYR A 626 7.84 -27.30 23.91
N ILE A 627 6.75 -26.81 23.31
CA ILE A 627 5.39 -26.98 23.83
C ILE A 627 4.63 -28.03 23.03
N ASP A 628 4.58 -27.84 21.71
CA ASP A 628 3.81 -28.65 20.79
C ASP A 628 4.63 -28.92 19.53
N SER A 629 5.22 -30.12 19.44
CA SER A 629 6.02 -30.55 18.29
C SER A 629 5.24 -30.68 16.99
N SER A 630 3.91 -30.64 17.05
CA SER A 630 3.01 -30.68 15.90
C SER A 630 2.50 -29.29 15.48
N TRP A 631 3.03 -28.24 16.11
CA TRP A 631 2.77 -26.86 15.71
C TRP A 631 3.49 -26.51 14.41
N GLU A 632 2.74 -26.20 13.36
CA GLU A 632 3.29 -25.78 12.07
C GLU A 632 3.89 -24.36 12.16
N THR A 633 5.21 -24.24 12.02
CA THR A 633 5.90 -22.94 11.98
C THR A 633 5.83 -22.30 10.60
N GLY A 634 5.53 -21.01 10.53
CA GLY A 634 5.64 -20.21 9.29
C GLY A 634 4.31 -19.90 8.61
N ASN A 635 3.17 -20.23 9.25
CA ASN A 635 1.83 -19.87 8.76
C ASN A 635 1.35 -18.47 9.22
N TYR A 636 2.19 -17.70 9.95
CA TYR A 636 2.07 -16.26 10.24
C TYR A 636 0.65 -15.71 10.54
N THR A 637 -0.13 -16.40 11.37
CA THR A 637 -1.54 -16.03 11.65
C THR A 637 -1.70 -14.83 12.60
N LEU A 638 -0.80 -14.63 13.57
CA LEU A 638 -0.90 -13.53 14.55
C LEU A 638 0.17 -12.44 14.32
N THR A 639 -0.23 -11.18 14.55
CA THR A 639 0.70 -10.04 14.65
C THR A 639 1.41 -10.03 16.01
N ASP A 640 2.52 -9.29 16.13
CA ASP A 640 3.20 -9.11 17.42
C ASP A 640 2.25 -8.54 18.49
N GLY A 641 1.41 -7.58 18.12
CA GLY A 641 0.41 -7.00 19.03
C GLY A 641 -0.58 -8.06 19.55
N GLN A 642 -1.12 -8.91 18.68
CA GLN A 642 -2.04 -9.98 19.07
C GLN A 642 -1.35 -11.04 19.94
N ALA A 643 -0.19 -11.54 19.52
CA ALA A 643 0.54 -12.57 20.24
C ALA A 643 0.98 -12.10 21.63
N MET A 644 1.53 -10.88 21.74
CA MET A 644 1.96 -10.34 23.03
C MET A 644 0.78 -9.98 23.93
N THR A 645 -0.36 -9.56 23.36
CA THR A 645 -1.58 -9.36 24.16
C THR A 645 -2.05 -10.66 24.80
N LEU A 646 -2.09 -11.75 24.03
CA LEU A 646 -2.46 -13.07 24.55
C LEU A 646 -1.49 -13.53 25.65
N LEU A 647 -0.20 -13.26 25.50
CA LEU A 647 0.84 -13.72 26.41
C LEU A 647 0.95 -12.88 27.70
N LEU A 648 0.70 -11.57 27.60
CA LEU A 648 0.94 -10.62 28.69
C LEU A 648 -0.34 -10.16 29.42
N SER A 649 -1.52 -10.58 28.95
CA SER A 649 -2.78 -10.24 29.64
C SER A 649 -2.88 -11.03 30.95
N SER A 650 -3.00 -10.33 32.07
CA SER A 650 -3.19 -10.93 33.39
C SER A 650 -4.05 -10.03 34.29
N PRO A 651 -5.04 -10.59 35.01
CA PRO A 651 -5.80 -9.86 36.03
C PRO A 651 -4.90 -9.23 37.12
N ASP A 652 -3.84 -9.93 37.51
CA ASP A 652 -2.93 -9.56 38.60
C ASP A 652 -2.23 -8.21 38.38
N CYS A 653 -2.05 -7.81 37.12
CA CYS A 653 -1.39 -6.55 36.75
C CYS A 653 -2.15 -5.33 37.29
N PHE A 654 -3.49 -5.37 37.28
CA PHE A 654 -4.33 -4.27 37.75
C PHE A 654 -4.59 -4.32 39.25
N GLU A 655 -4.71 -5.53 39.83
CA GLU A 655 -4.89 -5.70 41.29
C GLU A 655 -3.73 -5.10 42.07
N ASN A 656 -2.50 -5.19 41.53
CA ASN A 656 -1.31 -4.61 42.13
C ASN A 656 -1.02 -3.16 41.68
N GLY A 657 -1.91 -2.53 40.91
CA GLY A 657 -1.75 -1.16 40.41
C GLY A 657 -0.49 -0.96 39.56
N LEU A 658 -0.12 -1.95 38.73
CA LEU A 658 1.10 -1.98 37.93
C LEU A 658 2.42 -1.80 38.71
N LYS A 659 2.43 -2.11 40.02
CA LYS A 659 3.69 -2.13 40.80
C LYS A 659 4.71 -3.11 40.24
N ARG A 660 4.24 -4.26 39.75
CA ARG A 660 5.04 -5.30 39.13
C ARG A 660 4.26 -5.92 37.99
N THR A 661 4.90 -6.13 36.85
CA THR A 661 4.32 -6.80 35.69
C THR A 661 5.38 -7.52 34.86
N ILE A 662 4.99 -8.13 33.75
CA ILE A 662 5.88 -8.79 32.80
C ILE A 662 6.03 -7.90 31.56
N CYS A 663 7.25 -7.77 31.07
CA CYS A 663 7.56 -7.20 29.77
C CYS A 663 8.30 -8.21 28.90
N THR A 664 8.29 -7.99 27.58
CA THR A 664 9.16 -8.75 26.67
C THR A 664 10.62 -8.33 26.85
N CYS A 665 11.56 -9.11 26.32
CA CYS A 665 12.91 -8.61 26.04
C CYS A 665 12.82 -7.38 25.12
N LEU A 666 13.79 -6.48 25.27
CA LEU A 666 13.89 -5.30 24.43
C LEU A 666 14.70 -5.62 23.19
N ILE A 667 14.21 -5.22 22.03
CA ILE A 667 14.91 -5.40 20.76
C ILE A 667 15.33 -4.02 20.25
N ARG A 668 16.64 -3.84 20.09
CA ARG A 668 17.23 -2.64 19.51
C ARG A 668 17.03 -2.63 18.00
N ARG A 669 16.53 -1.51 17.47
CA ARG A 669 16.44 -1.23 16.04
C ARG A 669 17.07 0.12 15.74
N SER A 670 17.84 0.19 14.66
CA SER A 670 18.48 1.40 14.20
C SER A 670 17.73 2.04 13.03
N PHE A 671 17.98 3.33 12.81
CA PHE A 671 17.55 4.00 11.59
C PHE A 671 18.11 3.35 10.33
N THR A 672 19.35 2.84 10.38
CA THR A 672 19.96 2.10 9.26
C THR A 672 19.13 0.86 8.86
N THR A 673 18.51 0.17 9.82
CA THR A 673 17.61 -0.95 9.56
C THR A 673 16.31 -0.48 8.89
N ARG A 674 15.71 0.60 9.41
CA ARG A 674 14.49 1.19 8.85
C ARG A 674 14.70 1.70 7.41
N ALA A 675 15.89 2.26 7.15
CA ALA A 675 16.35 2.75 5.86
C ALA A 675 16.85 1.63 4.91
N THR A 676 16.81 0.36 5.32
CA THR A 676 17.31 -0.81 4.56
C THR A 676 18.80 -0.75 4.18
N LEU A 677 19.60 0.00 4.94
CA LEU A 677 21.04 0.10 4.70
C LEU A 677 21.81 -1.17 5.05
N ASN A 678 21.27 -2.00 5.94
CA ASN A 678 21.79 -3.33 6.24
C ASN A 678 21.81 -4.29 5.04
N GLU A 679 21.13 -3.93 3.94
CA GLU A 679 21.17 -4.66 2.67
C GLU A 679 22.04 -4.00 1.60
N LYS A 680 22.39 -2.73 1.78
CA LYS A 680 22.94 -1.85 0.73
C LYS A 680 24.31 -1.27 1.07
N ALA A 681 24.71 -1.27 2.35
CA ALA A 681 25.89 -0.58 2.84
C ALA A 681 26.59 -1.37 3.95
N ASN A 682 27.89 -1.14 4.11
CA ASN A 682 28.64 -1.63 5.25
C ASN A 682 28.30 -0.80 6.49
N LEU A 683 27.59 -1.39 7.47
CA LEU A 683 27.18 -0.65 8.66
C LEU A 683 28.34 -0.25 9.58
N ASN A 684 29.50 -0.90 9.45
CA ASN A 684 30.70 -0.54 10.22
C ASN A 684 31.39 0.72 9.67
N ASP A 685 31.21 1.02 8.38
CA ASP A 685 31.71 2.23 7.74
C ASP A 685 30.75 2.66 6.62
N LEU A 686 29.89 3.61 6.96
CA LEU A 686 28.90 4.18 6.03
C LEU A 686 29.49 5.30 5.16
N GLU A 687 30.71 5.78 5.42
CA GLU A 687 31.25 6.96 4.75
C GLU A 687 31.43 6.74 3.23
N PRO A 688 31.95 5.60 2.73
CA PRO A 688 32.02 5.32 1.30
C PRO A 688 30.63 5.33 0.63
N TYR A 689 29.60 4.85 1.35
CA TYR A 689 28.23 4.84 0.86
C TYR A 689 27.70 6.26 0.69
N PHE A 690 27.89 7.14 1.68
CA PHE A 690 27.46 8.53 1.61
C PHE A 690 28.26 9.37 0.62
N GLU A 691 29.57 9.13 0.48
CA GLU A 691 30.42 9.88 -0.46
C GLU A 691 29.96 9.69 -1.91
N ARG A 692 29.53 8.48 -2.28
CA ARG A 692 28.92 8.21 -3.59
C ARG A 692 27.74 9.13 -3.88
N TYR A 693 26.87 9.35 -2.90
CA TYR A 693 25.70 10.22 -3.06
C TYR A 693 26.05 11.70 -2.99
N ARG A 694 27.05 12.12 -2.20
CA ARG A 694 27.55 13.51 -2.23
C ARG A 694 28.08 13.88 -3.61
N ASN A 695 28.82 12.97 -4.26
CA ASN A 695 29.32 13.19 -5.61
C ASN A 695 28.18 13.29 -6.61
N LYS A 696 27.19 12.38 -6.52
CA LYS A 696 25.99 12.44 -7.36
C LYS A 696 25.20 13.76 -7.17
N ILE A 697 25.00 14.21 -5.94
CA ILE A 697 24.33 15.49 -5.64
C ILE A 697 25.07 16.67 -6.29
N LYS A 698 26.41 16.67 -6.23
CA LYS A 698 27.26 17.68 -6.87
C LYS A 698 27.16 17.64 -8.39
N GLU A 699 27.18 16.45 -8.99
CA GLU A 699 27.03 16.23 -10.43
C GLU A 699 25.65 16.68 -10.93
N ASP A 700 24.59 16.35 -10.20
CA ASP A 700 23.20 16.70 -10.52
C ASP A 700 22.87 18.18 -10.23
N GLY A 701 23.80 18.94 -9.61
CA GLY A 701 23.61 20.35 -9.23
C GLY A 701 22.52 20.60 -8.18
N SER A 702 22.07 19.54 -7.48
CA SER A 702 21.00 19.63 -6.49
C SER A 702 21.52 20.23 -5.17
N ARG A 703 20.66 20.98 -4.47
CA ARG A 703 21.00 21.62 -3.18
C ARG A 703 20.64 20.76 -1.95
N ILE A 704 20.55 19.45 -2.14
CA ILE A 704 20.11 18.52 -1.09
C ILE A 704 21.22 18.34 -0.06
N ASP A 705 20.92 18.65 1.20
CA ASP A 705 21.82 18.38 2.32
C ASP A 705 21.58 16.96 2.86
N ILE A 706 22.57 16.08 2.74
CA ILE A 706 22.49 14.69 3.22
C ILE A 706 22.93 14.54 4.69
N GLU A 707 23.51 15.57 5.29
CA GLU A 707 24.09 15.49 6.63
C GLU A 707 23.07 15.12 7.72
N PRO A 708 21.83 15.65 7.74
CA PRO A 708 20.82 15.23 8.70
C PRO A 708 20.52 13.73 8.65
N TYR A 709 20.41 13.18 7.43
CA TYR A 709 20.18 11.76 7.22
C TYR A 709 21.36 10.92 7.73
N ARG A 710 22.60 11.35 7.44
CA ARG A 710 23.82 10.70 7.92
C ARG A 710 23.90 10.70 9.45
N GLN A 711 23.52 11.80 10.11
CA GLN A 711 23.50 11.89 11.57
C GLN A 711 22.49 10.93 12.18
N LEU A 712 21.27 10.84 11.63
CA LEU A 712 20.28 9.85 12.08
C LEU A 712 20.80 8.42 11.98
N CYS A 713 21.48 8.06 10.89
CA CYS A 713 22.08 6.73 10.76
C CYS A 713 23.06 6.38 11.90
N LYS A 714 23.68 7.38 12.52
CA LYS A 714 24.64 7.19 13.62
C LYS A 714 23.98 7.13 14.99
N ILE A 715 23.08 8.08 15.28
CA ILE A 715 22.56 8.26 16.64
C ILE A 715 21.26 7.53 16.90
N PHE A 716 20.44 7.31 15.87
CA PHE A 716 19.05 6.89 16.08
C PHE A 716 18.95 5.38 16.34
N HIS A 717 18.92 5.03 17.62
CA HIS A 717 18.63 3.70 18.13
C HIS A 717 17.34 3.72 18.94
N THR A 718 16.47 2.77 18.64
CA THR A 718 15.19 2.57 19.33
C THR A 718 15.17 1.20 19.99
N TYR A 719 14.56 1.11 21.16
CA TYR A 719 14.37 -0.15 21.87
C TYR A 719 12.88 -0.43 21.95
N MET A 720 12.43 -1.44 21.20
CA MET A 720 11.03 -1.84 21.17
C MET A 720 10.76 -2.96 22.17
N PHE A 721 9.58 -2.95 22.79
CA PHE A 721 9.12 -3.96 23.74
C PHE A 721 7.61 -3.85 24.01
N PHE A 722 7.03 -4.88 24.62
CA PHE A 722 5.65 -4.86 25.12
C PHE A 722 5.64 -4.97 26.64
N ILE A 723 4.65 -4.33 27.26
CA ILE A 723 4.44 -4.33 28.72
C ILE A 723 3.05 -4.89 29.00
N GLY A 724 2.94 -5.85 29.91
CA GLY A 724 1.66 -6.38 30.37
C GLY A 724 0.90 -5.35 31.19
N HIS A 725 -0.16 -4.79 30.62
CA HIS A 725 -1.08 -3.89 31.33
C HIS A 725 -2.53 -4.06 30.83
N SER A 726 -2.88 -5.26 30.38
CA SER A 726 -4.27 -5.64 30.04
C SER A 726 -4.73 -6.77 30.96
N ASN A 727 -5.97 -6.70 31.40
CA ASN A 727 -6.63 -7.78 32.14
C ASN A 727 -7.39 -8.74 31.22
N THR A 728 -7.48 -8.44 29.92
CA THR A 728 -8.22 -9.24 28.94
C THR A 728 -7.42 -9.39 27.64
N PRO A 729 -7.43 -10.57 27.01
CA PRO A 729 -6.77 -10.78 25.73
C PRO A 729 -7.48 -10.09 24.55
N THR A 730 -8.70 -9.57 24.74
CA THR A 730 -9.49 -8.93 23.67
C THR A 730 -9.07 -7.49 23.36
N LYS A 731 -8.43 -6.81 24.32
CA LYS A 731 -7.93 -5.44 24.16
C LYS A 731 -6.44 -5.48 23.88
N LEU A 732 -6.06 -5.10 22.66
CA LEU A 732 -4.67 -5.20 22.21
C LEU A 732 -3.77 -4.22 22.95
N LEU A 733 -2.58 -4.71 23.32
CA LEU A 733 -1.50 -3.92 23.87
C LEU A 733 -0.77 -3.17 22.75
N PRO A 734 -0.45 -1.87 22.91
CA PRO A 734 0.44 -1.18 22.01
C PRO A 734 1.89 -1.66 22.21
N ARG A 735 2.74 -1.43 21.20
CA ARG A 735 4.18 -1.59 21.36
C ARG A 735 4.80 -0.28 21.81
N TYR A 736 5.62 -0.33 22.85
CA TYR A 736 6.42 0.80 23.28
C TYR A 736 7.77 0.77 22.58
N GLU A 737 8.24 1.91 22.09
CA GLU A 737 9.56 2.04 21.49
C GLU A 737 10.19 3.36 21.89
N PHE A 738 11.35 3.33 22.55
CA PHE A 738 11.99 4.56 23.02
C PHE A 738 13.35 4.77 22.38
N PHE A 739 13.68 6.05 22.18
CA PHE A 739 15.01 6.48 21.76
C PHE A 739 15.98 6.44 22.93
N SER A 740 17.19 5.89 22.69
CA SER A 740 18.29 5.93 23.65
C SER A 740 19.63 5.71 22.95
N GLU A 741 20.68 6.40 23.40
CA GLU A 741 22.04 6.19 22.92
C GLU A 741 22.75 5.08 23.75
N ASN A 742 23.81 4.48 23.22
CA ASN A 742 24.40 3.21 23.72
C ASN A 742 24.93 3.21 25.18
N ASN A 743 24.86 4.33 25.91
CA ASN A 743 25.38 4.47 27.27
C ASN A 743 24.28 4.52 28.36
N ASP A 744 23.00 4.54 28.00
CA ASP A 744 21.93 4.56 28.99
C ASP A 744 21.62 3.18 29.56
N ASN A 745 21.19 3.12 30.82
CA ASN A 745 20.63 1.90 31.37
C ASN A 745 19.21 1.69 30.81
N ILE A 746 19.14 0.92 29.71
CA ILE A 746 17.92 0.55 28.98
C ILE A 746 16.86 -0.08 29.90
N GLU A 747 17.27 -0.91 30.86
CA GLU A 747 16.37 -1.51 31.84
C GLU A 747 15.75 -0.43 32.75
N THR A 748 16.55 0.50 33.23
CA THR A 748 16.07 1.66 34.02
C THR A 748 15.10 2.53 33.22
N ILE A 749 15.35 2.77 31.92
CA ILE A 749 14.43 3.53 31.06
C ILE A 749 13.10 2.79 30.92
N SER A 750 13.13 1.47 30.70
CA SER A 750 11.90 0.67 30.61
C SER A 750 11.08 0.71 31.91
N ALA A 751 11.75 0.69 33.07
CA ALA A 751 11.10 0.82 34.37
C ALA A 751 10.51 2.22 34.58
N LYS A 752 11.22 3.27 34.14
CA LYS A 752 10.71 4.64 34.12
C LYS A 752 9.45 4.79 33.25
N ILE A 753 9.42 4.15 32.08
CA ILE A 753 8.23 4.11 31.21
C ILE A 753 7.07 3.41 31.92
N LEU A 754 7.30 2.25 32.55
CA LEU A 754 6.29 1.56 33.34
C LEU A 754 5.74 2.45 34.47
N THR A 755 6.62 3.10 35.25
CA THR A 755 6.21 4.02 36.31
C THR A 755 5.37 5.17 35.74
N ALA A 756 5.73 5.73 34.58
CA ALA A 756 4.95 6.79 33.95
C ALA A 756 3.55 6.33 33.54
N ILE A 757 3.43 5.22 32.79
CA ILE A 757 2.12 4.75 32.31
C ILE A 757 1.19 4.31 33.46
N LYS A 758 1.75 3.84 34.58
CA LYS A 758 1.00 3.56 35.81
C LYS A 758 0.22 4.79 36.31
N TYR A 759 0.78 5.99 36.19
CA TYR A 759 0.11 7.24 36.59
C TYR A 759 -0.87 7.77 35.55
N CYS A 760 -0.83 7.27 34.31
CA CYS A 760 -1.71 7.74 33.25
C CYS A 760 -3.13 7.17 33.31
N SER A 761 -3.41 6.08 34.05
CA SER A 761 -4.60 5.23 33.79
C SER A 761 -4.66 4.74 32.34
N PHE A 762 -5.62 3.86 32.02
CA PHE A 762 -5.77 3.30 30.66
C PHE A 762 -7.17 3.54 30.11
N LEU A 763 -7.24 3.89 28.83
CA LEU A 763 -8.48 4.04 28.09
C LEU A 763 -8.47 3.13 26.86
N VAL A 764 -9.66 2.77 26.40
CA VAL A 764 -9.84 2.03 25.16
C VAL A 764 -9.86 3.02 23.99
N ASP A 765 -9.02 2.77 23.00
CA ASP A 765 -9.07 3.42 21.69
C ASP A 765 -9.55 2.39 20.66
N GLU A 766 -10.53 2.78 19.85
CA GLU A 766 -11.10 1.92 18.82
C GLU A 766 -10.63 2.41 17.45
N ASP A 767 -9.94 1.53 16.73
CA ASP A 767 -9.50 1.79 15.37
C ASP A 767 -10.49 1.15 14.39
N HIS A 768 -11.22 1.98 13.66
CA HIS A 768 -12.14 1.55 12.62
C HIS A 768 -11.35 1.27 11.34
N SER A 769 -10.89 0.03 11.17
CA SER A 769 -10.40 -0.40 9.88
C SER A 769 -11.59 -0.46 8.91
N PHE A 770 -11.49 0.20 7.76
CA PHE A 770 -12.54 0.23 6.72
C PHE A 770 -12.90 -1.18 6.18
N MET A 771 -12.18 -2.22 6.62
CA MET A 771 -12.27 -3.61 6.18
C MET A 771 -12.60 -4.61 7.30
N SER A 772 -12.82 -4.19 8.57
CA SER A 772 -13.21 -5.10 9.65
C SER A 772 -14.61 -4.79 10.19
N ASP A 773 -15.45 -5.83 10.31
CA ASP A 773 -16.82 -5.69 10.81
C ASP A 773 -16.89 -5.27 12.29
N GLU A 774 -15.84 -5.55 13.07
CA GLU A 774 -15.66 -5.10 14.45
C GLU A 774 -14.42 -4.18 14.56
N PRO A 775 -14.51 -3.07 15.32
CA PRO A 775 -13.36 -2.20 15.56
C PRO A 775 -12.29 -2.91 16.39
N ILE A 776 -11.02 -2.72 16.04
CA ILE A 776 -9.91 -3.25 16.83
C ILE A 776 -9.72 -2.32 18.04
N SER A 777 -9.89 -2.87 19.23
CA SER A 777 -9.72 -2.12 20.48
C SER A 777 -8.30 -2.23 21.01
N TYR A 778 -7.65 -1.08 21.22
CA TYR A 778 -6.36 -0.95 21.89
C TYR A 778 -6.52 -0.40 23.30
N LEU A 779 -5.74 -0.90 24.25
CA LEU A 779 -5.68 -0.34 25.60
C LEU A 779 -4.44 0.55 25.72
N ILE A 780 -4.61 1.86 25.71
CA ILE A 780 -3.50 2.83 25.69
C ILE A 780 -3.51 3.75 26.92
N PRO A 781 -2.37 4.38 27.28
CA PRO A 781 -2.33 5.36 28.37
C PRO A 781 -3.33 6.49 28.14
N SER A 782 -4.08 6.91 29.17
CA SER A 782 -5.17 7.89 28.99
C SER A 782 -4.68 9.25 28.48
N VAL A 783 -3.44 9.64 28.82
CA VAL A 783 -2.80 10.87 28.30
C VAL A 783 -2.67 10.82 26.77
N THR A 784 -2.36 9.64 26.22
CA THR A 784 -2.28 9.40 24.76
C THR A 784 -3.65 9.46 24.12
N GLN A 785 -4.66 8.83 24.73
CA GLN A 785 -6.03 8.93 24.22
C GLN A 785 -6.57 10.36 24.25
N LYS A 786 -6.20 11.16 25.26
CA LYS A 786 -6.58 12.57 25.32
C LYS A 786 -5.87 13.40 24.25
N SER A 787 -4.60 13.15 23.95
CA SER A 787 -3.92 13.78 22.81
C SER A 787 -4.65 13.50 21.50
N HIS A 788 -5.11 12.27 21.28
CA HIS A 788 -5.90 11.88 20.10
C HIS A 788 -7.23 12.64 20.00
N VAL A 789 -7.95 12.75 21.12
CA VAL A 789 -9.21 13.54 21.17
C VAL A 789 -8.93 15.01 20.89
N PHE A 790 -7.93 15.61 21.54
CA PHE A 790 -7.56 17.01 21.31
C PHE A 790 -7.11 17.27 19.88
N SER A 791 -6.31 16.36 19.30
CA SER A 791 -5.85 16.47 17.92
C SER A 791 -7.04 16.52 16.96
N LYS A 792 -8.00 15.59 17.11
CA LYS A 792 -9.24 15.58 16.31
C LYS A 792 -10.08 16.84 16.48
N ASP A 793 -10.22 17.34 17.70
CA ASP A 793 -11.07 18.51 17.98
C ASP A 793 -10.41 19.82 17.51
N VAL A 794 -9.10 19.97 17.70
CA VAL A 794 -8.31 21.06 17.11
C VAL A 794 -8.40 21.02 15.59
N GLY A 795 -8.27 19.84 14.98
CA GLY A 795 -8.36 19.69 13.54
C GLY A 795 -9.74 20.04 12.98
N LYS A 796 -10.83 19.68 13.67
CA LYS A 796 -12.19 20.15 13.32
C LYS A 796 -12.31 21.67 13.40
N CYS A 797 -11.80 22.28 14.47
CA CYS A 797 -11.83 23.72 14.69
C CYS A 797 -11.02 24.47 13.61
N LEU A 798 -9.76 24.06 13.40
CA LEU A 798 -8.90 24.63 12.37
C LEU A 798 -9.49 24.45 10.97
N THR A 799 -10.06 23.29 10.66
CA THR A 799 -10.72 23.08 9.36
C THR A 799 -11.89 24.06 9.14
N GLN A 800 -12.68 24.34 10.17
CA GLN A 800 -13.76 25.32 10.11
C GLN A 800 -13.22 26.76 9.97
N ASN A 801 -12.21 27.12 10.77
CA ASN A 801 -11.60 28.45 10.77
C ASN A 801 -10.84 28.73 9.47
N VAL A 802 -9.99 27.80 9.01
CA VAL A 802 -9.26 27.89 7.72
C VAL A 802 -10.25 27.97 6.57
N LYS A 803 -11.36 27.22 6.62
CA LYS A 803 -12.44 27.36 5.62
C LYS A 803 -13.04 28.77 5.65
N GLN A 804 -13.30 29.33 6.82
CA GLN A 804 -13.82 30.70 6.96
C GLN A 804 -12.79 31.76 6.55
N GLU A 805 -11.52 31.59 6.86
CA GLU A 805 -10.43 32.50 6.51
C GLU A 805 -10.13 32.47 5.02
N LEU A 806 -10.09 31.28 4.40
CA LEU A 806 -9.98 31.13 2.94
C LEU A 806 -11.20 31.75 2.25
N LEU A 807 -12.42 31.56 2.77
CA LEU A 807 -13.61 32.24 2.27
C LEU A 807 -13.53 33.76 2.45
N TYR A 808 -13.04 34.25 3.58
CA TYR A 808 -12.88 35.68 3.86
C TYR A 808 -11.81 36.31 2.96
N LYS A 809 -10.63 35.69 2.81
CA LYS A 809 -9.58 36.12 1.89
C LYS A 809 -10.05 36.09 0.44
N TYR A 810 -10.81 35.07 0.06
CA TYR A 810 -11.39 34.99 -1.28
C TYR A 810 -12.45 36.09 -1.48
N GLN A 811 -13.29 36.36 -0.50
CA GLN A 811 -14.26 37.46 -0.52
C GLN A 811 -13.58 38.84 -0.48
N SER A 812 -12.48 39.01 0.25
CA SER A 812 -11.72 40.26 0.30
C SER A 812 -10.94 40.49 -0.99
N PHE A 813 -10.38 39.43 -1.58
CA PHE A 813 -9.73 39.46 -2.88
C PHE A 813 -10.75 39.76 -3.99
N ILE A 814 -11.94 39.15 -3.95
CA ILE A 814 -13.06 39.53 -4.83
C ILE A 814 -13.44 41.00 -4.61
N LYS A 815 -13.55 41.48 -3.37
CA LYS A 815 -13.85 42.90 -3.06
C LYS A 815 -12.71 43.88 -3.40
N GLN A 816 -11.50 43.40 -3.64
CA GLN A 816 -10.38 44.19 -4.15
C GLN A 816 -10.29 44.16 -5.67
N ILE A 817 -10.88 43.14 -6.31
CA ILE A 817 -10.95 42.95 -7.76
C ILE A 817 -12.23 43.56 -8.37
N VAL A 818 -13.31 43.64 -7.59
CA VAL A 818 -14.54 44.41 -7.88
C VAL A 818 -14.36 45.81 -7.33
#